data_AF-A0A3D1RW85-F1
#
_entry.id   AF-A0A3D1RW85-F1
#
_cell.length_a   1.000
_cell.length_b   1.000
_cell.length_c   1.000
_cell.angle_alpha   90.00
_cell.angle_beta   90.00
_cell.angle_gamma   90.00
#
_symmetry.space_group_name_H-M   'P 1'
#
loop_
_entity.id
_entity.type
_entity.pdbx_description
1 polymer ?
#
loop_
_entity_poly.entity_id
_entity_poly.type
_entity_poly.pdbx_seq_one_letter_code
_entity_poly.pdbx_strand_id
1 'polypeptide(L)'
;MKASDLFVRCLEQEGVEYIFGVPGEENADIMMSLLDSSIEFVVCRHEQGAAFIADVYGRLTGKPGVCLGTLGPGATNLLTGVADANMDRAPLIALTGQGSTTRLHKESHQAMDVVSMFRPIVKWTTTIANADTIPEIIRKAFHLAQVEKPGAVHIELPEDIAKHRSLISPLVPASSVQPEPNAGEIAKAATLLRGAEFPVILAGNGVLRAQATDQLINLSESTGIPVANTFMGKGAIPASHPNCLFTVGLQARDVVALAIEEADIVLAVGYDLVEYHPKLWNRGRPKQVINIDTTAAEVDAHFAPEVDIPGDITAALEALAEEIGDQVLVKREQYLSYRQTMQQEFEQYAEDTGFPVKPQRILSDVRKALGPDDILLSDVGAHKMWIGRYYQCEGPNTCLISNGFCSMGFALPGAIGAKLSCPGRRVLAISGDGGFMMNVQDLETAVRLKLPMVILIWTDSQYGLIRWKQEAQFGKNSHIDFQNPDFVKLAEAFGAIGKRIQSADQLPGVLSEALEADDVVVIDCPVDYDENMKLSRRLGEIPTTTRLNWLKQTDLFSGCGSDSLEVISSFMEERSYLASELICEKGVDSSEVFLLVDGQAVVHASEDGQADRVSLEPGACFGEMAILADQPRSATVVAGKNGAQTLVLDGRVFREALLKQPTIGMELLKTLSKRLTQLVS
;
A
#
# COMPACT_ATOMS: atom_id res chain seq x y z
N MET A 1 -26.67 40.30 -3.19
CA MET A 1 -26.56 39.35 -4.33
C MET A 1 -27.46 38.15 -4.09
N LYS A 2 -27.68 37.26 -5.07
CA LYS A 2 -28.36 35.98 -4.78
C LYS A 2 -27.44 35.11 -3.93
N ALA A 3 -28.01 34.16 -3.19
CA ALA A 3 -27.25 33.25 -2.35
C ALA A 3 -26.29 32.37 -3.18
N SER A 4 -26.70 31.95 -4.38
CA SER A 4 -25.82 31.27 -5.34
C SER A 4 -24.62 32.11 -5.78
N ASP A 5 -24.80 33.42 -6.00
CA ASP A 5 -23.71 34.34 -6.33
C ASP A 5 -22.73 34.46 -5.14
N LEU A 6 -23.26 34.55 -3.92
CA LEU A 6 -22.45 34.58 -2.70
C LEU A 6 -21.68 33.28 -2.51
N PHE A 7 -22.33 32.14 -2.77
CA PHE A 7 -21.74 30.82 -2.69
C PHE A 7 -20.54 30.68 -3.64
N VAL A 8 -20.71 31.02 -4.91
CA VAL A 8 -19.65 31.00 -5.91
C VAL A 8 -18.50 31.95 -5.53
N ARG A 9 -18.80 33.18 -5.09
CA ARG A 9 -17.77 34.12 -4.60
C ARG A 9 -16.99 33.61 -3.40
N CYS A 10 -17.65 32.87 -2.49
CA CYS A 10 -16.95 32.22 -1.40
C CYS A 10 -15.99 31.14 -1.91
N LEU A 11 -16.38 30.34 -2.91
CA LEU A 11 -15.47 29.37 -3.55
C LEU A 11 -14.29 30.05 -4.25
N GLU A 12 -14.52 31.17 -4.96
CA GLU A 12 -13.44 31.96 -5.56
C GLU A 12 -12.47 32.48 -4.49
N GLN A 13 -13.01 32.93 -3.35
CA GLN A 13 -12.22 33.42 -2.22
C GLN A 13 -11.40 32.31 -1.53
N GLU A 14 -11.80 31.04 -1.69
CA GLU A 14 -11.03 29.85 -1.29
C GLU A 14 -9.99 29.44 -2.35
N GLY A 15 -9.97 30.10 -3.51
CA GLY A 15 -9.05 29.78 -4.60
C GLY A 15 -9.44 28.53 -5.38
N VAL A 16 -10.73 28.20 -5.45
CA VAL A 16 -11.24 27.15 -6.34
C VAL A 16 -11.01 27.55 -7.78
N GLU A 17 -10.43 26.65 -8.56
CA GLU A 17 -10.15 26.86 -9.99
C GLU A 17 -11.14 26.06 -10.86
N TYR A 18 -11.47 24.84 -10.41
CA TYR A 18 -12.34 23.92 -11.13
C TYR A 18 -13.45 23.35 -10.23
N ILE A 19 -14.63 23.13 -10.81
CA ILE A 19 -15.67 22.28 -10.23
C ILE A 19 -15.96 21.16 -11.24
N PHE A 20 -15.79 19.91 -10.80
CA PHE A 20 -16.03 18.73 -11.62
C PHE A 20 -17.43 18.19 -11.33
N GLY A 21 -18.27 17.93 -12.32
CA GLY A 21 -19.58 17.39 -11.98
C GLY A 21 -20.57 17.20 -13.11
N VAL A 22 -21.74 16.69 -12.72
CA VAL A 22 -22.91 16.59 -13.57
C VAL A 22 -23.96 17.57 -13.02
N PRO A 23 -24.35 18.61 -13.78
CA PRO A 23 -25.33 19.58 -13.31
C PRO A 23 -26.74 18.98 -13.36
N GLY A 24 -27.61 19.43 -12.43
CA GLY A 24 -29.03 19.09 -12.39
C GLY A 24 -29.90 20.32 -12.10
N GLU A 25 -31.22 20.12 -12.10
CA GLU A 25 -32.21 21.21 -11.92
C GLU A 25 -32.01 21.93 -10.57
N GLU A 26 -31.81 21.19 -9.49
CA GLU A 26 -31.65 21.72 -8.14
C GLU A 26 -30.34 22.51 -7.94
N ASN A 27 -29.39 22.41 -8.87
CA ASN A 27 -28.15 23.17 -8.86
C ASN A 27 -28.17 24.31 -9.89
N ALA A 28 -29.27 24.51 -10.63
CA ALA A 28 -29.32 25.42 -11.77
C ALA A 28 -28.92 26.86 -11.42
N ASP A 29 -29.31 27.38 -10.25
CA ASP A 29 -28.92 28.72 -9.81
C ASP A 29 -27.40 28.85 -9.60
N ILE A 30 -26.73 27.81 -9.08
CA ILE A 30 -25.26 27.77 -8.99
C ILE A 30 -24.66 27.80 -10.40
N MET A 31 -25.19 26.99 -11.33
CA MET A 31 -24.71 26.95 -12.72
C MET A 31 -24.83 28.31 -13.41
N MET A 32 -25.92 29.04 -13.16
CA MET A 32 -26.09 30.39 -13.71
C MET A 32 -25.10 31.39 -13.07
N SER A 33 -24.83 31.28 -11.78
CA SER A 33 -23.86 32.15 -11.10
C SER A 33 -22.40 31.90 -11.52
N LEU A 34 -22.08 30.68 -11.98
CA LEU A 34 -20.75 30.35 -12.50
C LEU A 34 -20.42 31.05 -13.83
N LEU A 35 -21.41 31.53 -14.58
CA LEU A 35 -21.19 32.23 -15.86
C LEU A 35 -20.39 33.53 -15.71
N ASP A 36 -20.48 34.18 -14.55
CA ASP A 36 -19.77 35.43 -14.23
C ASP A 36 -18.55 35.17 -13.31
N SER A 37 -18.15 33.90 -13.13
CA SER A 37 -17.06 33.48 -12.25
C SER A 37 -15.77 33.17 -13.01
N SER A 38 -14.66 33.21 -12.29
CA SER A 38 -13.37 32.68 -12.76
C SER A 38 -13.25 31.15 -12.65
N ILE A 39 -14.15 30.50 -11.92
CA ILE A 39 -14.18 29.04 -11.74
C ILE A 39 -14.65 28.37 -13.03
N GLU A 40 -13.87 27.40 -13.51
CA GLU A 40 -14.26 26.58 -14.64
C GLU A 40 -15.10 25.38 -14.18
N PHE A 41 -16.32 25.25 -14.71
CA PHE A 41 -17.12 24.04 -14.52
C PHE A 41 -16.78 22.99 -15.56
N VAL A 42 -16.14 21.91 -15.12
CA VAL A 42 -15.82 20.77 -15.95
C VAL A 42 -16.97 19.78 -15.91
N VAL A 43 -17.75 19.74 -17.00
CA VAL A 43 -18.82 18.76 -17.17
C VAL A 43 -18.22 17.37 -17.28
N CYS A 44 -18.61 16.47 -16.39
CA CYS A 44 -18.23 15.07 -16.38
C CYS A 44 -19.37 14.19 -16.93
N ARG A 45 -19.08 12.91 -17.18
CA ARG A 45 -20.08 11.95 -17.69
C ARG A 45 -20.74 11.12 -16.60
N HIS A 46 -20.17 11.12 -15.40
CA HIS A 46 -20.71 10.49 -14.20
C HIS A 46 -20.14 11.16 -12.96
N GLU A 47 -20.92 11.30 -11.89
CA GLU A 47 -20.48 11.99 -10.67
C GLU A 47 -19.34 11.24 -9.94
N GLN A 48 -19.33 9.91 -9.98
CA GLN A 48 -18.19 9.11 -9.49
C GLN A 48 -16.85 9.54 -10.13
N GLY A 49 -16.81 9.71 -11.46
CA GLY A 49 -15.62 10.18 -12.16
C GLY A 49 -15.24 11.61 -11.75
N ALA A 50 -16.23 12.48 -11.57
CA ALA A 50 -16.02 13.84 -11.06
C ALA A 50 -15.38 13.86 -9.65
N ALA A 51 -15.82 12.98 -8.76
CA ALA A 51 -15.23 12.83 -7.43
C ALA A 51 -13.78 12.33 -7.49
N PHE A 52 -13.45 11.37 -8.37
CA PHE A 52 -12.06 10.92 -8.55
C PHE A 52 -11.15 11.97 -9.20
N ILE A 53 -11.66 12.79 -10.13
CA ILE A 53 -10.92 13.94 -10.66
C ILE A 53 -10.59 14.93 -9.53
N ALA A 54 -11.59 15.28 -8.71
CA ALA A 54 -11.43 16.17 -7.57
C ALA A 54 -10.47 15.61 -6.52
N ASP A 55 -10.53 14.31 -6.26
CA ASP A 55 -9.63 13.60 -5.35
C ASP A 55 -8.16 13.78 -5.78
N VAL A 56 -7.81 13.39 -7.01
CA VAL A 56 -6.43 13.53 -7.50
C VAL A 56 -5.99 14.98 -7.58
N TYR A 57 -6.88 15.89 -7.96
CA TYR A 57 -6.61 17.32 -7.91
C TYR A 57 -6.20 17.76 -6.50
N GLY A 58 -6.95 17.30 -5.49
CA GLY A 58 -6.69 17.55 -4.08
C GLY A 58 -5.34 17.01 -3.60
N ARG A 59 -5.03 15.75 -3.93
CA ARG A 59 -3.75 15.12 -3.55
C ARG A 59 -2.54 15.84 -4.11
N LEU A 60 -2.60 16.26 -5.38
CA LEU A 60 -1.44 16.86 -6.07
C LEU A 60 -1.25 18.34 -5.75
N THR A 61 -2.32 19.09 -5.47
CA THR A 61 -2.23 20.53 -5.23
C THR A 61 -2.21 20.90 -3.75
N GLY A 62 -2.69 20.01 -2.86
CA GLY A 62 -2.96 20.33 -1.45
C GLY A 62 -4.15 21.28 -1.24
N LYS A 63 -4.78 21.77 -2.31
CA LYS A 63 -6.02 22.56 -2.26
C LYS A 63 -7.22 21.62 -2.41
N PRO A 64 -8.35 21.83 -1.73
CA PRO A 64 -9.50 20.95 -1.90
C PRO A 64 -9.99 20.90 -3.34
N GLY A 65 -10.02 19.70 -3.93
CA GLY A 65 -10.73 19.49 -5.19
C GLY A 65 -12.24 19.60 -4.95
N VAL A 66 -12.97 20.15 -5.91
CA VAL A 66 -14.42 20.38 -5.75
C VAL A 66 -15.20 19.53 -6.75
N CYS A 67 -16.06 18.64 -6.25
CA CYS A 67 -16.97 17.85 -7.09
C CYS A 67 -18.43 18.25 -6.82
N LEU A 68 -19.28 18.13 -7.84
CA LEU A 68 -20.68 18.51 -7.78
C LEU A 68 -21.60 17.43 -8.35
N GLY A 69 -22.69 17.16 -7.63
CA GLY A 69 -23.82 16.37 -8.08
C GLY A 69 -25.13 17.08 -7.73
N THR A 70 -26.23 16.67 -8.35
CA THR A 70 -27.56 17.11 -7.93
C THR A 70 -28.06 16.31 -6.72
N LEU A 71 -29.33 16.46 -6.33
CA LEU A 71 -29.94 15.64 -5.29
C LEU A 71 -30.12 14.18 -5.74
N GLY A 72 -30.56 13.32 -4.82
CA GLY A 72 -30.92 11.93 -5.11
C GLY A 72 -29.80 11.16 -5.82
N PRO A 73 -29.99 10.73 -7.09
CA PRO A 73 -28.99 9.94 -7.83
C PRO A 73 -27.63 10.64 -7.95
N GLY A 74 -27.59 11.96 -8.16
CA GLY A 74 -26.32 12.69 -8.30
C GLY A 74 -25.50 12.64 -7.01
N ALA A 75 -26.17 12.88 -5.88
CA ALA A 75 -25.57 12.77 -4.55
C ALA A 75 -25.11 11.33 -4.25
N THR A 76 -25.91 10.31 -4.58
CA THR A 76 -25.53 8.92 -4.33
C THR A 76 -24.39 8.44 -5.23
N ASN A 77 -24.29 8.95 -6.46
CA ASN A 77 -23.21 8.61 -7.40
C ASN A 77 -21.85 9.20 -6.99
N LEU A 78 -21.83 10.26 -6.17
CA LEU A 78 -20.60 10.83 -5.61
C LEU A 78 -20.00 9.97 -4.49
N LEU A 79 -20.81 9.17 -3.78
CA LEU A 79 -20.43 8.55 -2.51
C LEU A 79 -19.12 7.76 -2.58
N THR A 80 -18.92 6.92 -3.61
CA THR A 80 -17.71 6.09 -3.74
C THR A 80 -16.45 6.93 -3.87
N GLY A 81 -16.42 7.91 -4.78
CA GLY A 81 -15.23 8.74 -4.99
C GLY A 81 -14.95 9.68 -3.82
N VAL A 82 -16.00 10.15 -3.14
CA VAL A 82 -15.86 10.97 -1.92
C VAL A 82 -15.32 10.14 -0.74
N ALA A 83 -15.77 8.89 -0.60
CA ALA A 83 -15.24 7.97 0.40
C ALA A 83 -13.77 7.63 0.14
N ASP A 84 -13.38 7.42 -1.14
CA ASP A 84 -11.99 7.19 -1.54
C ASP A 84 -11.10 8.37 -1.13
N ALA A 85 -11.46 9.59 -1.54
CA ALA A 85 -10.75 10.80 -1.19
C ALA A 85 -10.55 10.94 0.33
N ASN A 86 -11.60 10.67 1.12
CA ASN A 86 -11.52 10.79 2.57
C ASN A 86 -10.61 9.74 3.22
N MET A 87 -10.65 8.48 2.75
CA MET A 87 -9.80 7.42 3.30
C MET A 87 -8.34 7.58 2.89
N ASP A 88 -8.08 8.11 1.71
CA ASP A 88 -6.74 8.32 1.18
C ASP A 88 -6.15 9.70 1.52
N ARG A 89 -6.85 10.46 2.36
CA ARG A 89 -6.44 11.77 2.90
C ARG A 89 -6.29 12.86 1.83
N ALA A 90 -7.17 12.86 0.84
CA ALA A 90 -7.27 13.94 -0.14
C ALA A 90 -8.23 15.03 0.35
N PRO A 91 -7.81 16.31 0.35
CA PRO A 91 -8.72 17.40 0.63
C PRO A 91 -9.76 17.51 -0.50
N LEU A 92 -11.05 17.44 -0.15
CA LEU A 92 -12.14 17.46 -1.13
C LEU A 92 -13.39 18.16 -0.59
N ILE A 93 -14.07 18.92 -1.44
CA ILE A 93 -15.40 19.49 -1.18
C ILE A 93 -16.42 18.86 -2.13
N ALA A 94 -17.36 18.11 -1.58
CA ALA A 94 -18.49 17.54 -2.30
C ALA A 94 -19.70 18.48 -2.18
N LEU A 95 -20.21 18.94 -3.32
CA LEU A 95 -21.35 19.83 -3.40
C LEU A 95 -22.57 19.07 -3.93
N THR A 96 -23.69 19.19 -3.23
CA THR A 96 -24.97 18.64 -3.70
C THR A 96 -26.06 19.70 -3.72
N GLY A 97 -26.99 19.56 -4.66
CA GLY A 97 -28.26 20.27 -4.61
C GLY A 97 -29.26 19.54 -3.72
N GLN A 98 -30.32 20.24 -3.35
CA GLN A 98 -31.46 19.65 -2.64
C GLN A 98 -32.77 20.31 -3.09
N GLY A 99 -33.86 19.56 -2.99
CA GLY A 99 -35.19 20.10 -3.27
C GLY A 99 -35.57 21.21 -2.31
N SER A 100 -36.49 22.08 -2.75
CA SER A 100 -36.97 23.22 -1.95
C SER A 100 -37.30 22.83 -0.51
N THR A 101 -36.86 23.63 0.47
CA THR A 101 -37.14 23.40 1.90
C THR A 101 -38.65 23.26 2.19
N THR A 102 -39.51 23.83 1.35
CA THR A 102 -40.97 23.73 1.44
C THR A 102 -41.55 22.35 1.07
N ARG A 103 -40.77 21.47 0.43
CA ARG A 103 -41.24 20.13 -0.03
C ARG A 103 -40.55 18.94 0.65
N LEU A 104 -39.53 19.15 1.49
CA LEU A 104 -38.74 18.07 2.10
C LEU A 104 -39.50 17.22 3.15
N HIS A 105 -40.61 17.71 3.69
CA HIS A 105 -41.39 17.02 4.73
C HIS A 105 -42.33 15.91 4.20
N LYS A 106 -42.41 15.74 2.88
CA LYS A 106 -43.33 14.81 2.20
C LYS A 106 -42.60 14.02 1.12
N GLU A 107 -43.24 12.96 0.64
CA GLU A 107 -42.78 12.26 -0.55
C GLU A 107 -42.64 13.25 -1.71
N SER A 108 -41.41 13.36 -2.21
CA SER A 108 -41.02 14.34 -3.21
C SER A 108 -40.01 13.70 -4.14
N HIS A 109 -40.04 14.11 -5.42
CA HIS A 109 -39.13 13.60 -6.44
C HIS A 109 -37.67 13.74 -5.99
N GLN A 110 -36.93 12.63 -5.98
CA GLN A 110 -35.51 12.51 -5.62
C GLN A 110 -35.11 12.98 -4.20
N ALA A 111 -36.06 13.35 -3.35
CA ALA A 111 -35.78 13.79 -1.98
C ALA A 111 -35.26 12.62 -1.14
N MET A 112 -34.04 12.76 -0.63
CA MET A 112 -33.38 11.81 0.26
C MET A 112 -32.58 12.57 1.32
N ASP A 113 -32.27 11.92 2.45
CA ASP A 113 -31.41 12.49 3.48
C ASP A 113 -29.93 12.35 3.09
N VAL A 114 -29.47 13.26 2.22
CA VAL A 114 -28.10 13.28 1.71
C VAL A 114 -27.10 13.48 2.84
N VAL A 115 -27.39 14.40 3.77
CA VAL A 115 -26.50 14.68 4.91
C VAL A 115 -26.23 13.42 5.73
N SER A 116 -27.25 12.62 6.05
CA SER A 116 -27.06 11.36 6.78
C SER A 116 -26.28 10.31 5.97
N MET A 117 -26.48 10.24 4.64
CA MET A 117 -25.73 9.32 3.77
C MET A 117 -24.24 9.67 3.68
N PHE A 118 -23.88 10.96 3.66
CA PHE A 118 -22.48 11.40 3.58
C PHE A 118 -21.76 11.35 4.93
N ARG A 119 -22.49 11.53 6.05
CA ARG A 119 -21.91 11.61 7.40
C ARG A 119 -20.84 10.56 7.75
N PRO A 120 -20.97 9.26 7.40
CA PRO A 120 -19.95 8.27 7.74
C PRO A 120 -18.69 8.32 6.86
N ILE A 121 -18.70 9.04 5.73
CA ILE A 121 -17.61 9.02 4.74
C ILE A 121 -16.92 10.38 4.54
N VAL A 122 -17.29 11.40 5.32
CA VAL A 122 -16.67 12.74 5.27
C VAL A 122 -16.33 13.24 6.67
N LYS A 123 -15.40 14.18 6.77
CA LYS A 123 -15.04 14.86 8.03
C LYS A 123 -16.17 15.73 8.56
N TRP A 124 -16.95 16.34 7.66
CA TRP A 124 -18.08 17.18 8.00
C TRP A 124 -19.12 17.24 6.88
N THR A 125 -20.40 17.35 7.24
CA THR A 125 -21.51 17.43 6.30
C THR A 125 -22.60 18.36 6.84
N THR A 126 -23.17 19.21 6.00
CA THR A 126 -24.27 20.09 6.41
C THR A 126 -25.14 20.55 5.24
N THR A 127 -26.37 20.97 5.55
CA THR A 127 -27.27 21.68 4.63
C THR A 127 -27.26 23.17 4.93
N ILE A 128 -27.17 23.99 3.89
CA ILE A 128 -27.30 25.45 3.99
C ILE A 128 -28.78 25.81 4.10
N ALA A 129 -29.23 26.10 5.33
CA ALA A 129 -30.61 26.50 5.60
C ALA A 129 -30.86 28.02 5.49
N ASN A 130 -29.80 28.83 5.47
CA ASN A 130 -29.88 30.30 5.38
C ASN A 130 -28.78 30.84 4.45
N ALA A 131 -29.13 31.78 3.57
CA ALA A 131 -28.19 32.42 2.66
C ALA A 131 -27.08 33.20 3.39
N ASP A 132 -27.39 33.82 4.53
CA ASP A 132 -26.41 34.65 5.26
C ASP A 132 -25.32 33.81 5.94
N THR A 133 -25.53 32.51 6.13
CA THR A 133 -24.53 31.60 6.74
C THR A 133 -23.56 31.00 5.73
N ILE A 134 -23.75 31.24 4.42
CA ILE A 134 -22.91 30.68 3.35
C ILE A 134 -21.42 30.96 3.59
N PRO A 135 -20.97 32.20 3.88
CA PRO A 135 -19.55 32.47 4.06
C PRO A 135 -18.91 31.69 5.20
N GLU A 136 -19.62 31.50 6.32
CA GLU A 136 -19.14 30.73 7.47
C GLU A 136 -19.07 29.24 7.15
N ILE A 137 -20.09 28.70 6.48
CA ILE A 137 -20.17 27.28 6.11
C ILE A 137 -19.06 26.92 5.12
N ILE A 138 -18.86 27.72 4.06
CA ILE A 138 -17.78 27.50 3.10
C ILE A 138 -16.42 27.58 3.79
N ARG A 139 -16.17 28.64 4.56
CA ARG A 139 -14.91 28.83 5.29
C ARG A 139 -14.56 27.64 6.19
N LYS A 140 -15.55 27.17 6.94
CA LYS A 140 -15.41 26.00 7.81
C LYS A 140 -15.17 24.72 6.99
N ALA A 141 -15.88 24.55 5.87
CA ALA A 141 -15.75 23.37 5.04
C ALA A 141 -14.33 23.21 4.48
N PHE A 142 -13.78 24.27 3.90
CA PHE A 142 -12.42 24.28 3.35
C PHE A 142 -11.38 24.07 4.45
N HIS A 143 -11.51 24.77 5.58
CA HIS A 143 -10.63 24.55 6.73
C HIS A 143 -10.63 23.09 7.20
N LEU A 144 -11.80 22.46 7.32
CA LEU A 144 -11.89 21.06 7.75
C LEU A 144 -11.40 20.07 6.69
N ALA A 145 -11.60 20.36 5.41
CA ALA A 145 -11.07 19.52 4.33
C ALA A 145 -9.53 19.52 4.32
N GLN A 146 -8.89 20.64 4.68
CA GLN A 146 -7.44 20.82 4.64
C GLN A 146 -6.71 20.48 5.96
N VAL A 147 -7.35 20.68 7.12
CA VAL A 147 -6.67 20.41 8.41
C VAL A 147 -6.25 18.94 8.49
N GLU A 148 -5.03 18.70 8.99
CA GLU A 148 -4.48 17.35 9.03
C GLU A 148 -5.26 16.42 10.00
N LYS A 149 -5.48 15.16 9.65
CA LYS A 149 -5.30 14.57 8.30
C LYS A 149 -6.39 15.08 7.34
N PRO A 150 -6.05 15.53 6.09
CA PRO A 150 -7.03 16.06 5.15
C PRO A 150 -8.08 15.02 4.78
N GLY A 151 -9.19 15.47 4.21
CA GLY A 151 -10.25 14.56 3.79
C GLY A 151 -11.42 15.29 3.16
N ALA A 152 -12.48 14.55 2.89
CA ALA A 152 -13.64 15.09 2.24
C ALA A 152 -14.57 15.82 3.21
N VAL A 153 -15.26 16.84 2.71
CA VAL A 153 -16.35 17.54 3.37
C VAL A 153 -17.51 17.69 2.40
N HIS A 154 -18.74 17.59 2.89
CA HIS A 154 -19.95 17.71 2.07
C HIS A 154 -20.78 18.95 2.43
N ILE A 155 -21.30 19.63 1.42
CA ILE A 155 -22.20 20.77 1.58
C ILE A 155 -23.39 20.60 0.63
N GLU A 156 -24.59 20.67 1.20
CA GLU A 156 -25.85 20.62 0.45
C GLU A 156 -26.48 22.02 0.38
N LEU A 157 -26.86 22.47 -0.82
CA LEU A 157 -27.57 23.74 -1.04
C LEU A 157 -28.97 23.48 -1.63
N PRO A 158 -30.06 23.75 -0.88
CA PRO A 158 -31.41 23.70 -1.42
C PRO A 158 -31.68 24.75 -2.48
N GLU A 159 -32.43 24.37 -3.52
CA GLU A 159 -32.74 25.20 -4.70
C GLU A 159 -33.47 26.51 -4.39
N ASP A 160 -34.28 26.55 -3.32
CA ASP A 160 -35.03 27.73 -2.89
C ASP A 160 -34.12 28.70 -2.13
N ILE A 161 -33.24 28.16 -1.27
CA ILE A 161 -32.24 28.95 -0.56
C ILE A 161 -31.25 29.60 -1.52
N ALA A 162 -30.85 28.91 -2.59
CA ALA A 162 -29.97 29.45 -3.64
C ALA A 162 -30.49 30.77 -4.26
N LYS A 163 -31.81 30.98 -4.27
CA LYS A 163 -32.50 32.15 -4.84
C LYS A 163 -32.64 33.31 -3.86
N HIS A 164 -32.44 33.09 -2.56
CA HIS A 164 -32.57 34.13 -1.55
C HIS A 164 -31.55 35.26 -1.75
N ARG A 165 -31.87 36.45 -1.24
CA ARG A 165 -30.96 37.60 -1.28
C ARG A 165 -30.14 37.67 0.00
N SER A 166 -28.84 37.92 -0.14
CA SER A 166 -27.94 38.23 0.97
C SER A 166 -27.13 39.49 0.70
N LEU A 167 -26.76 40.19 1.77
CA LEU A 167 -25.84 41.34 1.77
C LEU A 167 -24.50 41.02 2.44
N ILE A 168 -24.30 39.79 2.91
CA ILE A 168 -23.07 39.35 3.55
C ILE A 168 -21.96 39.20 2.49
N SER A 169 -20.71 39.41 2.90
CA SER A 169 -19.53 39.25 2.06
C SER A 169 -18.78 37.95 2.40
N PRO A 170 -18.04 37.36 1.46
CA PRO A 170 -17.17 36.23 1.73
C PRO A 170 -16.19 36.49 2.88
N LEU A 171 -15.91 35.45 3.67
CA LEU A 171 -14.84 35.50 4.68
C LEU A 171 -13.48 35.31 3.99
N VAL A 172 -12.44 35.92 4.55
CA VAL A 172 -11.05 35.77 4.06
C VAL A 172 -10.42 34.50 4.66
N PRO A 173 -9.70 33.68 3.87
CA PRO A 173 -8.91 32.57 4.40
C PRO A 173 -7.83 33.03 5.37
N ALA A 174 -7.69 32.31 6.47
CA ALA A 174 -6.55 32.44 7.37
C ALA A 174 -5.66 31.21 7.22
N SER A 175 -4.34 31.40 7.26
CA SER A 175 -3.38 30.31 7.31
C SER A 175 -3.49 29.56 8.64
N SER A 176 -3.58 28.24 8.60
CA SER A 176 -3.38 27.40 9.79
C SER A 176 -1.89 27.14 10.01
N VAL A 177 -1.46 27.22 11.26
CA VAL A 177 -0.09 26.84 11.67
C VAL A 177 -0.18 25.49 12.37
N GLN A 178 0.70 24.56 12.00
CA GLN A 178 0.81 23.28 12.68
C GLN A 178 1.52 23.45 14.04
N PRO A 179 1.17 22.66 15.06
CA PRO A 179 1.84 22.75 16.35
C PRO A 179 3.30 22.27 16.24
N GLU A 180 4.19 22.97 16.94
CA GLU A 180 5.60 22.58 17.07
C GLU A 180 5.73 21.25 17.82
N PRO A 181 6.68 20.37 17.42
CA PRO A 181 6.92 19.10 18.10
C PRO A 181 7.45 19.32 19.52
N ASN A 182 7.10 18.42 20.43
CA ASN A 182 7.58 18.50 21.82
C ASN A 182 9.07 18.16 21.90
N ALA A 183 9.91 19.12 22.30
CA ALA A 183 11.36 18.93 22.44
C ALA A 183 11.77 17.77 23.37
N GLY A 184 10.97 17.49 24.40
CA GLY A 184 11.22 16.35 25.30
C GLY A 184 10.99 14.99 24.63
N GLU A 185 9.98 14.88 23.78
CA GLU A 185 9.75 13.67 22.98
C GLU A 185 10.81 13.50 21.87
N ILE A 186 11.25 14.60 21.25
CA ILE A 186 12.39 14.60 20.32
C ILE A 186 13.67 14.04 21.00
N ALA A 187 14.01 14.54 22.19
CA ALA A 187 15.18 14.07 22.93
C ALA A 187 15.09 12.59 23.33
N LYS A 188 13.89 12.10 23.67
CA LYS A 188 13.65 10.67 23.93
C LYS A 188 13.82 9.84 22.66
N ALA A 189 13.21 10.26 21.55
CA ALA A 189 13.35 9.59 20.25
C ALA A 189 14.81 9.47 19.82
N ALA A 190 15.58 10.57 19.91
CA ALA A 190 17.01 10.56 19.62
C ALA A 190 17.79 9.61 20.54
N THR A 191 17.46 9.56 21.83
CA THR A 191 18.09 8.64 22.79
C THR A 191 17.85 7.17 22.41
N LEU A 192 16.61 6.82 22.05
CA LEU A 192 16.26 5.47 21.61
C LEU A 192 16.97 5.10 20.31
N LEU A 193 16.97 5.99 19.32
CA LEU A 193 17.65 5.76 18.03
C LEU A 193 19.16 5.60 18.19
N ARG A 194 19.82 6.39 19.05
CA ARG A 194 21.26 6.25 19.34
C ARG A 194 21.62 4.90 19.97
N GLY A 195 20.66 4.26 20.63
CA GLY A 195 20.83 2.94 21.27
C GLY A 195 20.48 1.75 20.37
N ALA A 196 19.96 1.99 19.16
CA ALA A 196 19.48 0.93 18.27
C ALA A 196 20.61 0.30 17.46
N GLU A 197 20.53 -1.01 17.24
CA GLU A 197 21.45 -1.78 16.43
C GLU A 197 20.99 -1.91 14.97
N PHE A 198 19.68 -1.94 14.74
CA PHE A 198 19.07 -2.15 13.42
C PHE A 198 17.81 -1.27 13.18
N PRO A 199 17.91 0.07 13.27
CA PRO A 199 16.79 0.98 13.02
C PRO A 199 16.33 0.97 11.56
N VAL A 200 15.02 1.14 11.32
CA VAL A 200 14.45 1.36 9.98
C VAL A 200 13.45 2.50 10.04
N ILE A 201 13.43 3.36 9.00
CA ILE A 201 12.37 4.34 8.82
C ILE A 201 11.25 3.74 7.95
N LEU A 202 10.01 3.82 8.44
CA LEU A 202 8.79 3.51 7.67
C LEU A 202 8.12 4.83 7.27
N ALA A 203 8.26 5.22 6.01
CA ALA A 203 7.70 6.45 5.47
C ALA A 203 6.31 6.21 4.85
N GLY A 204 5.30 6.91 5.36
CA GLY A 204 3.93 6.90 4.83
C GLY A 204 3.61 8.10 3.95
N ASN A 205 2.35 8.20 3.51
CA ASN A 205 1.86 9.31 2.69
C ASN A 205 1.95 10.68 3.39
N GLY A 206 1.98 10.71 4.73
CA GLY A 206 2.12 11.95 5.50
C GLY A 206 3.40 12.72 5.20
N VAL A 207 4.50 12.04 4.84
CA VAL A 207 5.75 12.70 4.43
C VAL A 207 5.53 13.54 3.18
N LEU A 208 4.82 12.99 2.19
CA LEU A 208 4.56 13.65 0.91
C LEU A 208 3.61 14.83 1.09
N ARG A 209 2.54 14.65 1.89
CA ARG A 209 1.57 15.72 2.18
C ARG A 209 2.21 16.88 2.94
N ALA A 210 3.09 16.58 3.90
CA ALA A 210 3.82 17.59 4.66
C ALA A 210 4.99 18.22 3.89
N GLN A 211 5.28 17.74 2.66
CA GLN A 211 6.44 18.14 1.86
C GLN A 211 7.78 17.94 2.60
N ALA A 212 7.88 16.88 3.42
CA ALA A 212 8.99 16.63 4.32
C ALA A 212 10.06 15.68 3.73
N THR A 213 10.07 15.50 2.41
CA THR A 213 11.00 14.60 1.70
C THR A 213 12.46 14.97 1.95
N ASP A 214 12.82 16.26 1.87
CA ASP A 214 14.20 16.70 2.04
C ASP A 214 14.69 16.48 3.48
N GLN A 215 13.85 16.77 4.47
CA GLN A 215 14.14 16.56 5.88
C GLN A 215 14.30 15.07 6.22
N LEU A 216 13.45 14.21 5.62
CA LEU A 216 13.57 12.77 5.75
C LEU A 216 14.89 12.25 5.15
N ILE A 217 15.24 12.73 3.96
CA ILE A 217 16.51 12.38 3.30
C ILE A 217 17.69 12.83 4.16
N ASN A 218 17.70 14.06 4.64
CA ASN A 218 18.76 14.60 5.48
C ASN A 218 18.95 13.76 6.76
N LEU A 219 17.85 13.40 7.44
CA LEU A 219 17.90 12.53 8.62
C LEU A 219 18.45 11.13 8.26
N SER A 220 17.99 10.54 7.15
CA SER A 220 18.47 9.23 6.69
C SER A 220 19.97 9.26 6.33
N GLU A 221 20.44 10.33 5.67
CA GLU A 221 21.83 10.47 5.27
C GLU A 221 22.77 10.68 6.45
N SER A 222 22.41 11.54 7.41
CA SER A 222 23.25 11.85 8.57
C SER A 222 23.36 10.67 9.54
N THR A 223 22.26 9.94 9.75
CA THR A 223 22.20 8.80 10.68
C THR A 223 22.58 7.47 10.04
N GLY A 224 22.51 7.38 8.70
CA GLY A 224 22.65 6.13 7.96
C GLY A 224 21.41 5.22 7.97
N ILE A 225 20.33 5.60 8.65
CA ILE A 225 19.13 4.77 8.80
C ILE A 225 18.41 4.65 7.45
N PRO A 226 18.12 3.42 6.96
CA PRO A 226 17.45 3.22 5.68
C PRO A 226 15.95 3.47 5.75
N VAL A 227 15.33 3.74 4.60
CA VAL A 227 13.92 4.13 4.48
C VAL A 227 13.17 3.11 3.62
N ALA A 228 12.09 2.55 4.15
CA ALA A 228 11.09 1.79 3.43
C ALA A 228 9.80 2.62 3.29
N ASN A 229 9.23 2.68 2.10
CA ASN A 229 8.02 3.44 1.82
C ASN A 229 6.78 2.54 1.87
N THR A 230 5.63 3.05 2.29
CA THR A 230 4.33 2.43 2.00
C THR A 230 3.97 2.60 0.51
N PHE A 231 2.84 2.03 0.07
CA PHE A 231 2.34 2.22 -1.30
C PHE A 231 2.03 3.68 -1.64
N MET A 232 1.40 4.44 -0.72
CA MET A 232 1.12 5.85 -0.95
C MET A 232 2.28 6.77 -0.55
N GLY A 233 3.23 6.29 0.27
CA GLY A 233 4.48 6.99 0.60
C GLY A 233 5.58 6.87 -0.46
N LYS A 234 5.31 6.23 -1.61
CA LYS A 234 6.27 6.10 -2.71
C LYS A 234 6.78 7.47 -3.15
N GLY A 235 8.11 7.62 -3.19
CA GLY A 235 8.76 8.89 -3.53
C GLY A 235 9.12 9.75 -2.32
N ALA A 236 8.86 9.30 -1.08
CA ALA A 236 9.40 9.95 0.12
C ALA A 236 10.94 9.93 0.16
N ILE A 237 11.56 8.99 -0.55
CA ILE A 237 12.98 8.95 -0.84
C ILE A 237 13.17 8.46 -2.29
N PRO A 238 14.10 9.03 -3.08
CA PRO A 238 14.34 8.57 -4.45
C PRO A 238 14.73 7.10 -4.50
N ALA A 239 14.20 6.34 -5.45
CA ALA A 239 14.52 4.92 -5.62
C ALA A 239 16.02 4.68 -5.90
N SER A 240 16.65 5.62 -6.59
CA SER A 240 18.10 5.67 -6.85
C SER A 240 18.94 5.89 -5.59
N HIS A 241 18.37 6.43 -4.51
CA HIS A 241 19.11 6.75 -3.30
C HIS A 241 19.59 5.47 -2.58
N PRO A 242 20.84 5.42 -2.08
CA PRO A 242 21.41 4.21 -1.48
C PRO A 242 20.69 3.73 -0.20
N ASN A 243 20.05 4.64 0.54
CA ASN A 243 19.27 4.30 1.73
C ASN A 243 17.83 3.84 1.44
N CYS A 244 17.39 3.84 0.18
CA CYS A 244 16.05 3.41 -0.17
C CYS A 244 15.96 1.87 -0.14
N LEU A 245 15.09 1.32 0.71
CA LEU A 245 14.72 -0.10 0.71
C LEU A 245 13.54 -0.41 -0.21
N PHE A 246 13.09 0.56 -1.00
CA PHE A 246 11.92 0.49 -1.87
C PHE A 246 10.61 0.52 -1.09
N THR A 247 9.73 -0.45 -1.32
CA THR A 247 8.32 -0.35 -0.90
C THR A 247 7.86 -1.58 -0.13
N VAL A 248 7.14 -1.34 0.96
CA VAL A 248 6.38 -2.32 1.73
C VAL A 248 4.88 -2.01 1.61
N GLY A 249 4.02 -3.01 1.79
CA GLY A 249 2.56 -2.86 1.66
C GLY A 249 1.86 -4.09 1.12
N LEU A 250 2.61 -5.04 0.55
CA LEU A 250 2.08 -6.37 0.25
C LEU A 250 1.66 -7.06 1.56
N GLN A 251 0.51 -7.72 1.55
CA GLN A 251 0.08 -8.54 2.69
C GLN A 251 0.97 -9.77 2.89
N ALA A 252 1.65 -10.22 1.83
CA ALA A 252 2.64 -11.30 1.89
C ALA A 252 3.98 -10.78 2.41
N ARG A 253 4.78 -11.66 3.01
CA ARG A 253 6.16 -11.38 3.42
C ARG A 253 7.00 -11.18 2.15
N ASP A 254 7.58 -9.99 2.00
CA ASP A 254 8.48 -9.63 0.90
C ASP A 254 9.86 -9.26 1.45
N VAL A 255 10.86 -9.11 0.58
CA VAL A 255 12.26 -8.82 0.95
C VAL A 255 12.36 -7.56 1.80
N VAL A 256 11.62 -6.49 1.45
CA VAL A 256 11.62 -5.24 2.23
C VAL A 256 11.02 -5.44 3.63
N ALA A 257 10.03 -6.32 3.76
CA ALA A 257 9.44 -6.63 5.05
C ALA A 257 10.43 -7.35 5.97
N LEU A 258 11.39 -8.11 5.43
CA LEU A 258 12.45 -8.75 6.23
C LEU A 258 13.29 -7.74 7.00
N ALA A 259 13.68 -6.64 6.35
CA ALA A 259 14.44 -5.57 7.00
C ALA A 259 13.65 -4.96 8.17
N ILE A 260 12.35 -4.77 8.02
CA ILE A 260 11.49 -4.27 9.09
C ILE A 260 11.33 -5.31 10.20
N GLU A 261 11.22 -6.59 9.87
CA GLU A 261 11.11 -7.68 10.85
C GLU A 261 12.36 -7.86 11.72
N GLU A 262 13.53 -7.55 11.16
CA GLU A 262 14.84 -7.59 11.86
C GLU A 262 15.11 -6.36 12.70
N ALA A 263 14.39 -5.27 12.43
CA ALA A 263 14.53 -4.02 13.16
C ALA A 263 14.24 -4.19 14.64
N ASP A 264 15.08 -3.58 15.47
CA ASP A 264 14.84 -3.39 16.90
C ASP A 264 14.15 -2.07 17.21
N ILE A 265 14.16 -1.13 16.26
CA ILE A 265 13.35 0.08 16.31
C ILE A 265 12.84 0.47 14.92
N VAL A 266 11.59 0.93 14.85
CA VAL A 266 11.01 1.52 13.64
C VAL A 266 10.64 2.97 13.93
N LEU A 267 11.19 3.88 13.13
CA LEU A 267 10.74 5.27 13.08
C LEU A 267 9.64 5.39 12.01
N ALA A 268 8.39 5.39 12.43
CA ALA A 268 7.24 5.59 11.57
C ALA A 268 7.02 7.09 11.35
N VAL A 269 7.09 7.56 10.10
CA VAL A 269 6.99 8.98 9.76
C VAL A 269 5.84 9.19 8.78
N GLY A 270 4.85 9.99 9.17
CA GLY A 270 3.65 10.25 8.37
C GLY A 270 2.89 8.98 7.99
N TYR A 271 3.02 7.93 8.78
CA TYR A 271 2.47 6.61 8.52
C TYR A 271 0.99 6.55 8.91
N ASP A 272 0.13 6.18 7.96
CA ASP A 272 -1.28 5.91 8.22
C ASP A 272 -1.55 4.40 8.22
N LEU A 273 -2.24 3.92 9.26
CA LEU A 273 -2.59 2.51 9.43
C LEU A 273 -3.44 1.99 8.25
N VAL A 274 -4.19 2.88 7.59
CA VAL A 274 -5.00 2.55 6.41
C VAL A 274 -4.13 2.08 5.24
N GLU A 275 -2.86 2.52 5.16
CA GLU A 275 -1.97 2.19 4.06
C GLU A 275 -1.45 0.76 4.17
N TYR A 276 -1.12 0.32 5.39
CA TYR A 276 -0.52 -0.98 5.62
C TYR A 276 -0.60 -1.39 7.09
N HIS A 277 -1.61 -2.19 7.45
CA HIS A 277 -1.92 -2.55 8.83
C HIS A 277 -0.69 -2.99 9.67
N PRO A 278 -0.49 -2.46 10.91
CA PRO A 278 0.69 -2.72 11.75
C PRO A 278 1.02 -4.19 12.00
N LYS A 279 0.00 -5.02 12.25
CA LYS A 279 0.13 -6.49 12.34
C LYS A 279 0.97 -7.15 11.23
N LEU A 280 0.99 -6.58 10.03
CA LEU A 280 1.69 -7.15 8.88
C LEU A 280 3.19 -6.84 8.88
N TRP A 281 3.62 -5.71 9.45
CA TRP A 281 5.03 -5.31 9.49
C TRP A 281 5.65 -5.33 10.88
N ASN A 282 4.88 -5.03 11.92
CA ASN A 282 5.34 -5.07 13.30
C ASN A 282 5.29 -6.50 13.85
N ARG A 283 6.08 -7.38 13.22
CA ARG A 283 6.27 -8.79 13.57
C ARG A 283 7.77 -9.13 13.56
N GLY A 284 8.14 -10.34 13.96
CA GLY A 284 9.56 -10.74 14.03
C GLY A 284 10.21 -10.34 15.35
N ARG A 285 11.37 -9.67 15.30
CA ARG A 285 12.09 -9.21 16.51
C ARG A 285 11.18 -8.29 17.34
N PRO A 286 11.10 -8.44 18.68
CA PRO A 286 10.49 -7.41 19.53
C PRO A 286 11.19 -6.08 19.26
N LYS A 287 10.41 -5.06 18.93
CA LYS A 287 10.95 -3.78 18.47
C LYS A 287 10.19 -2.62 19.08
N GLN A 288 10.91 -1.53 19.26
CA GLN A 288 10.35 -0.24 19.64
C GLN A 288 9.82 0.47 18.39
N VAL A 289 8.86 1.37 18.57
CA VAL A 289 8.25 2.20 17.55
C VAL A 289 8.27 3.65 18.03
N ILE A 290 8.82 4.52 17.20
CA ILE A 290 8.69 5.97 17.34
C ILE A 290 7.72 6.43 16.26
N ASN A 291 6.72 7.22 16.62
CA ASN A 291 5.78 7.81 15.67
C ASN A 291 6.02 9.32 15.54
N ILE A 292 6.18 9.79 14.30
CA ILE A 292 6.13 11.21 13.93
C ILE A 292 4.97 11.37 12.95
N ASP A 293 3.94 12.12 13.33
CA ASP A 293 2.82 12.43 12.45
C ASP A 293 2.20 13.78 12.85
N THR A 294 1.30 14.29 12.02
CA THR A 294 0.57 15.55 12.24
C THR A 294 -0.46 15.46 13.37
N THR A 295 -0.90 14.24 13.70
CA THR A 295 -1.83 13.93 14.78
C THR A 295 -1.25 12.82 15.64
N ALA A 296 -1.74 12.67 16.88
CA ALA A 296 -1.35 11.56 17.74
C ALA A 296 -1.60 10.20 17.08
N ALA A 297 -0.78 9.21 17.44
CA ALA A 297 -0.91 7.85 16.93
C ALA A 297 -2.29 7.25 17.23
N GLU A 298 -2.84 6.50 16.27
CA GLU A 298 -4.03 5.67 16.51
C GLU A 298 -3.67 4.48 17.41
N VAL A 299 -4.62 4.06 18.24
CA VAL A 299 -4.43 2.95 19.19
C VAL A 299 -4.72 1.62 18.49
N ASP A 300 -3.68 0.81 18.29
CA ASP A 300 -3.81 -0.57 17.81
C ASP A 300 -2.92 -1.52 18.61
N ALA A 301 -3.34 -2.77 18.77
CA ALA A 301 -2.58 -3.78 19.52
C ALA A 301 -1.18 -4.07 18.92
N HIS A 302 -0.98 -3.76 17.65
CA HIS A 302 0.29 -3.92 16.93
C HIS A 302 0.96 -2.58 16.61
N PHE A 303 0.43 -1.45 17.10
CA PHE A 303 1.02 -0.12 16.98
C PHE A 303 0.87 0.64 18.29
N ALA A 304 1.86 0.49 19.16
CA ALA A 304 1.95 1.15 20.45
C ALA A 304 3.31 1.86 20.54
N PRO A 305 3.43 3.09 20.02
CA PRO A 305 4.69 3.82 20.03
C PRO A 305 5.20 4.07 21.45
N GLU A 306 6.48 3.80 21.69
CA GLU A 306 7.19 4.19 22.92
C GLU A 306 7.34 5.71 23.01
N VAL A 307 7.43 6.37 21.86
CA VAL A 307 7.47 7.82 21.72
C VAL A 307 6.53 8.22 20.59
N ASP A 308 5.60 9.13 20.88
CA ASP A 308 4.67 9.71 19.91
C ASP A 308 4.90 11.21 19.82
N ILE A 309 5.19 11.71 18.63
CA ILE A 309 5.53 13.10 18.34
C ILE A 309 4.47 13.66 17.37
N PRO A 310 3.30 14.10 17.89
CA PRO A 310 2.33 14.83 17.10
C PRO A 310 2.82 16.26 16.84
N GLY A 311 2.82 16.69 15.58
CA GLY A 311 3.20 18.05 15.20
C GLY A 311 3.55 18.18 13.72
N ASP A 312 4.11 19.31 13.36
CA ASP A 312 4.66 19.50 12.02
C ASP A 312 5.77 18.47 11.74
N ILE A 313 5.57 17.60 10.73
CA ILE A 313 6.49 16.50 10.40
C ILE A 313 7.86 17.05 9.97
N THR A 314 7.88 18.15 9.22
CA THR A 314 9.09 18.81 8.73
C THR A 314 9.92 19.30 9.92
N ALA A 315 9.31 20.05 10.84
CA ALA A 315 9.96 20.53 12.06
C ALA A 315 10.41 19.39 12.97
N ALA A 316 9.63 18.30 13.07
CA ALA A 316 9.98 17.14 13.89
C ALA A 316 11.21 16.40 13.37
N LEU A 317 11.31 16.21 12.05
CA LEU A 317 12.48 15.59 11.42
C LEU A 317 13.72 16.46 11.54
N GLU A 318 13.60 17.78 11.36
CA GLU A 318 14.70 18.74 11.53
C GLU A 318 15.21 18.74 12.97
N ALA A 319 14.31 18.88 13.95
CA ALA A 319 14.66 18.86 15.37
C ALA A 319 15.29 17.53 15.78
N LEU A 320 14.81 16.40 15.24
CA LEU A 320 15.38 15.08 15.51
C LEU A 320 16.79 14.94 14.90
N ALA A 321 16.99 15.44 13.67
CA ALA A 321 18.30 15.43 13.03
C ALA A 321 19.30 16.32 13.78
N GLU A 322 18.88 17.52 14.22
CA GLU A 322 19.71 18.43 15.01
C GLU A 322 20.08 17.81 16.37
N GLU A 323 19.11 17.21 17.06
CA GLU A 323 19.34 16.55 18.34
C GLU A 323 20.34 15.40 18.18
N ILE A 324 20.19 14.53 17.18
CA ILE A 324 21.15 13.44 16.94
C ILE A 324 22.54 13.98 16.56
N GLY A 325 22.60 15.06 15.77
CA GLY A 325 23.82 15.65 15.22
C GLY A 325 24.44 14.82 14.09
N ASP A 326 25.70 15.08 13.75
CA ASP A 326 26.44 14.39 12.67
C ASP A 326 26.89 12.95 13.03
N GLN A 327 26.10 12.24 13.85
CA GLN A 327 26.41 10.90 14.30
C GLN A 327 25.80 9.86 13.35
N VAL A 328 26.65 9.14 12.62
CA VAL A 328 26.25 7.92 11.89
C VAL A 328 25.91 6.85 12.92
N LEU A 329 24.63 6.49 13.00
CA LEU A 329 24.10 5.49 13.93
C LEU A 329 24.29 4.09 13.37
N VAL A 330 24.05 3.90 12.08
CA VAL A 330 24.20 2.60 11.40
C VAL A 330 24.90 2.70 10.06
N LYS A 331 25.50 1.58 9.68
CA LYS A 331 26.23 1.43 8.42
C LYS A 331 25.31 0.85 7.35
N ARG A 332 25.23 1.52 6.20
CA ARG A 332 24.36 1.14 5.07
C ARG A 332 24.57 -0.31 4.62
N GLU A 333 25.79 -0.82 4.75
CA GLU A 333 26.17 -2.19 4.39
C GLU A 333 25.35 -3.25 5.13
N GLN A 334 24.80 -2.92 6.31
CA GLN A 334 23.93 -3.82 7.08
C GLN A 334 22.63 -4.18 6.34
N TYR A 335 22.16 -3.31 5.43
CA TYR A 335 20.90 -3.47 4.71
C TYR A 335 21.08 -3.72 3.21
N LEU A 336 22.33 -3.76 2.75
CA LEU A 336 22.66 -3.79 1.33
C LEU A 336 22.09 -5.02 0.61
N SER A 337 22.02 -6.17 1.30
CA SER A 337 21.45 -7.41 0.75
C SER A 337 19.97 -7.26 0.39
N TYR A 338 19.17 -6.60 1.23
CA TYR A 338 17.74 -6.36 0.97
C TYR A 338 17.54 -5.52 -0.29
N ARG A 339 18.29 -4.43 -0.39
CA ARG A 339 18.24 -3.54 -1.55
C ARG A 339 18.72 -4.25 -2.83
N GLN A 340 19.86 -4.95 -2.77
CA GLN A 340 20.41 -5.65 -3.93
C GLN A 340 19.48 -6.75 -4.44
N THR A 341 18.85 -7.51 -3.54
CA THR A 341 17.89 -8.56 -3.91
C THR A 341 16.70 -7.96 -4.66
N MET A 342 16.11 -6.88 -4.14
CA MET A 342 15.00 -6.20 -4.82
C MET A 342 15.42 -5.62 -6.17
N GLN A 343 16.61 -5.01 -6.26
CA GLN A 343 17.14 -4.47 -7.51
C GLN A 343 17.32 -5.56 -8.57
N GLN A 344 17.90 -6.70 -8.21
CA GLN A 344 18.06 -7.85 -9.10
C GLN A 344 16.70 -8.36 -9.60
N GLU A 345 15.69 -8.40 -8.73
CA GLU A 345 14.34 -8.81 -9.15
C GLU A 345 13.70 -7.84 -10.14
N PHE A 346 13.90 -6.53 -9.98
CA PHE A 346 13.40 -5.54 -10.93
C PHE A 346 14.03 -5.70 -12.32
N GLU A 347 15.28 -6.12 -12.37
CA GLU A 347 16.05 -6.30 -13.61
C GLU A 347 15.82 -7.67 -14.26
N GLN A 348 15.42 -8.69 -13.48
CA GLN A 348 15.33 -10.09 -13.93
C GLN A 348 14.48 -10.29 -15.20
N TYR A 349 13.40 -9.54 -15.36
CA TYR A 349 12.45 -9.68 -16.47
C TYR A 349 12.45 -8.47 -17.43
N ALA A 350 13.44 -7.58 -17.32
CA ALA A 350 13.49 -6.35 -18.10
C ALA A 350 13.57 -6.61 -19.63
N GLU A 351 14.13 -7.74 -20.02
CA GLU A 351 14.32 -8.15 -21.43
C GLU A 351 13.49 -9.40 -21.79
N ASP A 352 12.48 -9.76 -20.98
CA ASP A 352 11.62 -10.92 -21.23
C ASP A 352 10.72 -10.68 -22.45
N THR A 353 10.69 -11.64 -23.38
CA THR A 353 9.95 -11.54 -24.65
C THR A 353 8.63 -12.34 -24.65
N GLY A 354 8.17 -12.81 -23.49
CA GLY A 354 6.95 -13.61 -23.35
C GLY A 354 5.67 -12.85 -23.77
N PHE A 355 4.67 -13.59 -24.24
CA PHE A 355 3.36 -13.04 -24.60
C PHE A 355 2.22 -13.99 -24.18
N PRO A 356 1.13 -13.52 -23.53
CA PRO A 356 0.87 -12.16 -23.06
C PRO A 356 2.00 -11.56 -22.19
N VAL A 357 2.11 -10.24 -22.12
CA VAL A 357 3.29 -9.59 -21.55
C VAL A 357 3.31 -9.78 -20.03
N LYS A 358 4.45 -10.13 -19.45
CA LYS A 358 4.56 -10.29 -18.00
C LYS A 358 4.44 -8.95 -17.27
N PRO A 359 3.77 -8.88 -16.11
CA PRO A 359 3.69 -7.68 -15.26
C PRO A 359 5.03 -6.99 -15.01
N GLN A 360 6.08 -7.78 -14.73
CA GLN A 360 7.43 -7.29 -14.45
C GLN A 360 8.03 -6.58 -15.66
N ARG A 361 7.85 -7.16 -16.86
CA ARG A 361 8.31 -6.58 -18.13
C ARG A 361 7.57 -5.27 -18.42
N ILE A 362 6.24 -5.25 -18.26
CA ILE A 362 5.43 -4.04 -18.47
C ILE A 362 5.94 -2.91 -17.58
N LEU A 363 6.14 -3.15 -16.29
CA LEU A 363 6.58 -2.11 -15.35
C LEU A 363 8.03 -1.67 -15.56
N SER A 364 8.91 -2.56 -16.02
CA SER A 364 10.27 -2.20 -16.44
C SER A 364 10.22 -1.21 -17.61
N ASP A 365 9.43 -1.51 -18.65
CA ASP A 365 9.29 -0.64 -19.83
C ASP A 365 8.60 0.69 -19.48
N VAL A 366 7.56 0.66 -18.66
CA VAL A 366 6.88 1.87 -18.17
C VAL A 366 7.84 2.77 -17.39
N ARG A 367 8.65 2.21 -16.49
CA ARG A 367 9.60 3.00 -15.70
C ARG A 367 10.71 3.60 -16.57
N LYS A 368 11.17 2.90 -17.60
CA LYS A 368 12.12 3.43 -18.60
C LYS A 368 11.51 4.56 -19.44
N ALA A 369 10.22 4.49 -19.76
CA ALA A 369 9.54 5.47 -20.61
C ALA A 369 9.17 6.78 -19.88
N LEU A 370 8.77 6.67 -18.61
CA LEU A 370 8.44 7.82 -17.76
C LEU A 370 9.69 8.44 -17.15
N GLY A 371 9.75 9.77 -17.15
CA GLY A 371 10.78 10.57 -16.50
C GLY A 371 10.59 10.61 -14.97
N PRO A 372 11.58 11.18 -14.24
CA PRO A 372 11.55 11.23 -12.78
C PRO A 372 10.34 12.00 -12.25
N ASP A 373 9.93 13.05 -12.97
CA ASP A 373 8.80 13.89 -12.62
C ASP A 373 7.50 13.48 -13.30
N ASP A 374 7.41 12.41 -14.08
CA ASP A 374 6.11 12.05 -14.68
C ASP A 374 5.21 11.33 -13.68
N ILE A 375 3.90 11.41 -13.90
CA ILE A 375 2.89 10.89 -12.97
C ILE A 375 2.34 9.57 -13.50
N LEU A 376 2.43 8.53 -12.67
CA LEU A 376 1.70 7.28 -12.85
C LEU A 376 0.49 7.24 -11.90
N LEU A 377 -0.67 6.87 -12.43
CA LEU A 377 -1.83 6.50 -11.62
C LEU A 377 -2.07 5.00 -11.70
N SER A 378 -2.20 4.36 -10.56
CA SER A 378 -2.63 2.96 -10.46
C SER A 378 -4.12 2.90 -10.15
N ASP A 379 -4.85 2.17 -10.97
CA ASP A 379 -6.18 1.69 -10.61
C ASP A 379 -6.06 0.57 -9.55
N VAL A 380 -7.15 -0.13 -9.28
CA VAL A 380 -7.21 -1.19 -8.28
C VAL A 380 -7.48 -2.54 -8.94
N GLY A 381 -6.58 -3.49 -8.69
CA GLY A 381 -6.63 -4.83 -9.27
C GLY A 381 -5.31 -5.57 -9.04
N ALA A 382 -5.03 -6.62 -9.82
CA ALA A 382 -3.75 -7.34 -9.67
C ALA A 382 -2.57 -6.43 -10.06
N HIS A 383 -2.72 -5.62 -11.11
CA HIS A 383 -1.76 -4.59 -11.52
C HIS A 383 -1.35 -3.66 -10.37
N LYS A 384 -2.27 -3.26 -9.47
CA LYS A 384 -1.93 -2.46 -8.27
C LYS A 384 -0.85 -3.12 -7.42
N MET A 385 -0.95 -4.43 -7.19
CA MET A 385 0.02 -5.17 -6.38
C MET A 385 1.39 -5.20 -7.08
N TRP A 386 1.39 -5.34 -8.40
CA TRP A 386 2.61 -5.28 -9.21
C TRP A 386 3.22 -3.87 -9.23
N ILE A 387 2.43 -2.82 -9.43
CA ILE A 387 2.87 -1.41 -9.39
C ILE A 387 3.43 -1.08 -8.02
N GLY A 388 2.69 -1.42 -6.96
CA GLY A 388 3.11 -1.25 -5.56
C GLY A 388 4.49 -1.86 -5.29
N ARG A 389 4.81 -2.99 -5.91
CA ARG A 389 6.08 -3.68 -5.72
C ARG A 389 7.20 -3.26 -6.68
N TYR A 390 6.93 -3.15 -7.98
CA TYR A 390 7.94 -3.01 -9.04
C TYR A 390 8.09 -1.59 -9.59
N TYR A 391 7.07 -0.73 -9.52
CA TYR A 391 7.20 0.65 -9.97
C TYR A 391 7.74 1.52 -8.83
N GLN A 392 8.98 1.99 -9.01
CA GLN A 392 9.68 2.82 -8.03
C GLN A 392 9.74 4.29 -8.51
N CYS A 393 9.76 5.22 -7.56
CA CYS A 393 9.64 6.66 -7.80
C CYS A 393 10.95 7.38 -7.47
N GLU A 394 11.31 8.38 -8.26
CA GLU A 394 12.47 9.24 -7.98
C GLU A 394 12.09 10.52 -7.22
N GLY A 395 10.80 10.87 -7.16
CA GLY A 395 10.31 12.03 -6.44
C GLY A 395 8.92 11.79 -5.84
N PRO A 396 8.45 12.70 -4.97
CA PRO A 396 7.13 12.61 -4.36
C PRO A 396 6.03 12.85 -5.40
N ASN A 397 4.83 12.32 -5.14
CA ASN A 397 3.65 12.59 -5.99
C ASN A 397 3.83 12.23 -7.48
N THR A 398 4.63 11.19 -7.78
CA THR A 398 4.84 10.63 -9.13
C THR A 398 4.18 9.26 -9.32
N CYS A 399 3.62 8.68 -8.27
CA CYS A 399 2.82 7.46 -8.30
C CYS A 399 1.64 7.59 -7.34
N LEU A 400 0.43 7.66 -7.87
CA LEU A 400 -0.80 7.74 -7.08
C LEU A 400 -1.52 6.40 -7.12
N ILE A 401 -1.85 5.86 -5.95
CA ILE A 401 -2.52 4.56 -5.79
C ILE A 401 -3.70 4.76 -4.84
N SER A 402 -4.91 4.37 -5.26
CA SER A 402 -6.03 4.23 -4.32
C SER A 402 -5.75 3.04 -3.39
N ASN A 403 -5.49 3.33 -2.11
CA ASN A 403 -4.99 2.31 -1.18
C ASN A 403 -5.73 2.20 0.14
N GLY A 404 -6.37 3.28 0.62
CA GLY A 404 -7.21 3.23 1.80
C GLY A 404 -8.57 2.60 1.47
N PHE A 405 -9.32 3.18 0.52
CA PHE A 405 -10.62 2.61 0.12
C PHE A 405 -10.52 1.54 -0.97
N CYS A 406 -9.44 1.57 -1.77
CA CYS A 406 -9.20 0.64 -2.87
C CYS A 406 -10.32 0.65 -3.94
N SER A 407 -10.66 1.84 -4.45
CA SER A 407 -11.70 2.00 -5.49
C SER A 407 -11.23 1.64 -6.88
N MET A 408 -11.96 0.71 -7.52
CA MET A 408 -11.80 0.42 -8.95
C MET A 408 -12.37 1.54 -9.82
N GLY A 409 -11.74 1.79 -10.97
CA GLY A 409 -12.10 2.85 -11.92
C GLY A 409 -11.51 4.22 -11.58
N PHE A 410 -10.60 4.29 -10.61
CA PHE A 410 -9.94 5.51 -10.17
C PHE A 410 -9.01 6.14 -11.23
N ALA A 411 -8.27 5.34 -12.00
CA ALA A 411 -7.08 5.84 -12.69
C ALA A 411 -7.36 6.75 -13.89
N LEU A 412 -8.36 6.43 -14.72
CA LEU A 412 -8.75 7.25 -15.87
C LEU A 412 -9.26 8.65 -15.45
N PRO A 413 -10.29 8.78 -14.59
CA PRO A 413 -10.69 10.10 -14.09
C PRO A 413 -9.57 10.77 -13.28
N GLY A 414 -8.82 10.01 -12.48
CA GLY A 414 -7.67 10.55 -11.78
C GLY A 414 -6.62 11.19 -12.71
N ALA A 415 -6.38 10.62 -13.90
CA ALA A 415 -5.43 11.16 -14.87
C ALA A 415 -5.87 12.53 -15.44
N ILE A 416 -7.18 12.74 -15.62
CA ILE A 416 -7.74 14.06 -15.95
C ILE A 416 -7.40 15.04 -14.83
N GLY A 417 -7.62 14.67 -13.56
CA GLY A 417 -7.26 15.48 -12.39
C GLY A 417 -5.77 15.82 -12.37
N ALA A 418 -4.90 14.83 -12.63
CA ALA A 418 -3.46 15.03 -12.68
C ALA A 418 -3.03 15.99 -13.80
N LYS A 419 -3.61 15.87 -15.00
CA LYS A 419 -3.31 16.79 -16.12
C LYS A 419 -3.78 18.21 -15.85
N LEU A 420 -4.91 18.41 -15.18
CA LEU A 420 -5.39 19.74 -14.83
C LEU A 420 -4.55 20.37 -13.70
N SER A 421 -4.10 19.59 -12.72
CA SER A 421 -3.20 20.08 -11.66
C SER A 421 -1.77 20.34 -12.15
N CYS A 422 -1.30 19.55 -13.11
CA CYS A 422 0.08 19.54 -13.56
C CYS A 422 0.17 19.46 -15.10
N PRO A 423 -0.26 20.49 -15.84
CA PRO A 423 -0.39 20.42 -17.30
C PRO A 423 0.92 20.12 -18.03
N GLY A 424 2.06 20.51 -17.48
CA GLY A 424 3.39 20.29 -18.05
C GLY A 424 3.99 18.89 -17.81
N ARG A 425 3.39 18.05 -16.96
CA ARG A 425 3.89 16.70 -16.65
C ARG A 425 3.22 15.67 -17.56
N ARG A 426 3.94 14.62 -17.97
CA ARG A 426 3.32 13.48 -18.67
C ARG A 426 2.57 12.62 -17.65
N VAL A 427 1.44 12.08 -18.06
CA VAL A 427 0.55 11.29 -17.19
C VAL A 427 0.25 9.96 -17.85
N LEU A 428 0.49 8.88 -17.11
CA LEU A 428 0.14 7.51 -17.47
C LEU A 428 -0.80 6.91 -16.43
N ALA A 429 -2.02 6.56 -16.82
CA ALA A 429 -2.91 5.74 -16.01
C ALA A 429 -2.73 4.26 -16.39
N ILE A 430 -2.48 3.41 -15.40
CA ILE A 430 -2.54 1.96 -15.57
C ILE A 430 -3.82 1.44 -14.90
N SER A 431 -4.64 0.73 -15.67
CA SER A 431 -5.86 0.10 -15.17
C SER A 431 -5.95 -1.35 -15.64
N GLY A 432 -6.70 -2.17 -14.89
CA GLY A 432 -7.19 -3.44 -15.43
C GLY A 432 -8.40 -3.19 -16.32
N ASP A 433 -8.69 -4.09 -17.24
CA ASP A 433 -9.86 -3.98 -18.13
C ASP A 433 -11.21 -3.82 -17.39
N GLY A 434 -11.41 -4.52 -16.28
CA GLY A 434 -12.59 -4.38 -15.43
C GLY A 434 -12.72 -3.00 -14.80
N GLY A 435 -11.62 -2.44 -14.26
CA GLY A 435 -11.60 -1.10 -13.67
C GLY A 435 -11.78 0.00 -14.71
N PHE A 436 -11.09 -0.11 -15.84
CA PHE A 436 -11.22 0.81 -16.97
C PHE A 436 -12.67 0.95 -17.44
N MET A 437 -13.40 -0.17 -17.56
CA MET A 437 -14.79 -0.18 -17.99
C MET A 437 -15.78 0.46 -17.00
N MET A 438 -15.39 0.68 -15.73
CA MET A 438 -16.27 1.34 -14.74
C MET A 438 -16.43 2.85 -14.98
N ASN A 439 -15.41 3.51 -15.54
CA ASN A 439 -15.44 4.95 -15.82
C ASN A 439 -14.98 5.29 -17.25
N VAL A 440 -15.08 4.35 -18.20
CA VAL A 440 -14.64 4.55 -19.60
C VAL A 440 -15.28 5.77 -20.28
N GLN A 441 -16.47 6.17 -19.86
CA GLN A 441 -17.15 7.37 -20.33
C GLN A 441 -16.33 8.66 -20.16
N ASP A 442 -15.39 8.70 -19.21
CA ASP A 442 -14.52 9.86 -18.98
C ASP A 442 -13.44 10.05 -20.06
N LEU A 443 -13.27 9.09 -20.99
CA LEU A 443 -12.54 9.33 -22.23
C LEU A 443 -13.14 10.50 -23.01
N GLU A 444 -14.46 10.68 -23.00
CA GLU A 444 -15.08 11.85 -23.64
C GLU A 444 -14.63 13.15 -22.97
N THR A 445 -14.60 13.18 -21.63
CA THR A 445 -14.15 14.36 -20.87
C THR A 445 -12.70 14.69 -21.22
N ALA A 446 -11.82 13.70 -21.20
CA ALA A 446 -10.42 13.80 -21.55
C ALA A 446 -10.19 14.37 -22.97
N VAL A 447 -10.87 13.81 -23.97
CA VAL A 447 -10.74 14.21 -25.38
C VAL A 447 -11.32 15.61 -25.60
N ARG A 448 -12.50 15.91 -25.03
CA ARG A 448 -13.13 17.24 -25.14
C ARG A 448 -12.25 18.35 -24.55
N LEU A 449 -11.58 18.07 -23.44
CA LEU A 449 -10.63 18.98 -22.80
C LEU A 449 -9.23 18.97 -23.45
N LYS A 450 -8.98 18.08 -24.41
CA LYS A 450 -7.70 17.92 -25.11
C LYS A 450 -6.52 17.73 -24.14
N LEU A 451 -6.68 16.81 -23.19
CA LEU A 451 -5.67 16.54 -22.18
C LEU A 451 -4.74 15.41 -22.66
N PRO A 452 -3.49 15.69 -23.07
CA PRO A 452 -2.58 14.66 -23.54
C PRO A 452 -2.16 13.75 -22.38
N MET A 453 -2.52 12.47 -22.47
CA MET A 453 -2.24 11.45 -21.48
C MET A 453 -2.41 10.05 -22.05
N VAL A 454 -1.81 9.06 -21.38
CA VAL A 454 -1.82 7.67 -21.81
C VAL A 454 -2.60 6.81 -20.81
N ILE A 455 -3.45 5.93 -21.32
CA ILE A 455 -4.15 4.91 -20.54
C ILE A 455 -3.65 3.54 -21.01
N LEU A 456 -2.93 2.84 -20.15
CA LEU A 456 -2.45 1.48 -20.40
C LEU A 456 -3.35 0.48 -19.67
N ILE A 457 -4.11 -0.29 -20.45
CA ILE A 457 -5.02 -1.32 -19.94
C ILE A 457 -4.27 -2.64 -19.89
N TRP A 458 -4.21 -3.24 -18.71
CA TRP A 458 -3.75 -4.62 -18.51
C TRP A 458 -4.96 -5.55 -18.68
N THR A 459 -4.96 -6.32 -19.76
CA THR A 459 -6.13 -7.10 -20.18
C THR A 459 -5.93 -8.59 -19.90
N ASP A 460 -6.78 -9.14 -19.02
CA ASP A 460 -6.89 -10.56 -18.69
C ASP A 460 -8.34 -11.08 -18.78
N SER A 461 -9.32 -10.20 -19.08
CA SER A 461 -10.77 -10.49 -19.18
C SER A 461 -11.36 -11.09 -17.91
N GLN A 462 -10.79 -10.75 -16.76
CA GLN A 462 -11.16 -11.28 -15.46
C GLN A 462 -10.94 -10.24 -14.35
N TYR A 463 -11.62 -10.41 -13.21
CA TYR A 463 -11.22 -9.72 -11.98
C TYR A 463 -9.98 -10.39 -11.36
N GLY A 464 -8.81 -10.17 -11.96
CA GLY A 464 -7.57 -10.92 -11.68
C GLY A 464 -7.10 -10.94 -10.22
N LEU A 465 -7.30 -9.87 -9.44
CA LEU A 465 -6.96 -9.88 -8.00
C LEU A 465 -7.88 -10.80 -7.20
N ILE A 466 -9.18 -10.82 -7.54
CA ILE A 466 -10.16 -11.69 -6.89
C ILE A 466 -9.86 -13.15 -7.25
N ARG A 467 -9.53 -13.42 -8.52
CA ARG A 467 -9.03 -14.74 -8.96
C ARG A 467 -7.88 -15.21 -8.10
N TRP A 468 -6.84 -14.38 -8.00
CA TRP A 468 -5.62 -14.69 -7.27
C TRP A 468 -5.91 -15.03 -5.81
N LYS A 469 -6.74 -14.22 -5.13
CA LYS A 469 -7.12 -14.47 -3.72
C LYS A 469 -7.97 -15.72 -3.55
N GLN A 470 -8.93 -15.97 -4.43
CA GLN A 470 -9.77 -17.18 -4.36
C GLN A 470 -8.96 -18.45 -4.61
N GLU A 471 -8.05 -18.44 -5.59
CA GLU A 471 -7.17 -19.58 -5.87
C GLU A 471 -6.22 -19.85 -4.70
N ALA A 472 -5.62 -18.80 -4.12
CA ALA A 472 -4.74 -18.93 -2.96
C ALA A 472 -5.46 -19.48 -1.72
N GLN A 473 -6.72 -19.08 -1.49
CA GLN A 473 -7.48 -19.48 -0.30
C GLN A 473 -8.25 -20.80 -0.47
N PHE A 474 -8.82 -21.04 -1.65
CA PHE A 474 -9.78 -22.13 -1.88
C PHE A 474 -9.33 -23.13 -2.95
N GLY A 475 -8.21 -22.89 -3.65
CA GLY A 475 -7.74 -23.72 -4.76
C GLY A 475 -8.63 -23.65 -6.01
N LYS A 476 -9.60 -22.73 -6.07
CA LYS A 476 -10.56 -22.54 -7.16
C LYS A 476 -11.11 -21.11 -7.15
N ASN A 477 -11.73 -20.67 -8.25
CA ASN A 477 -12.34 -19.36 -8.40
C ASN A 477 -13.84 -19.45 -8.80
N SER A 478 -14.57 -18.32 -8.73
CA SER A 478 -15.99 -18.23 -9.10
C SER A 478 -16.41 -16.85 -9.64
N HIS A 479 -17.16 -16.85 -10.76
CA HIS A 479 -17.90 -15.69 -11.30
C HIS A 479 -17.09 -14.40 -11.49
N ILE A 480 -15.86 -14.53 -11.99
CA ILE A 480 -14.92 -13.41 -12.18
C ILE A 480 -14.61 -13.12 -13.66
N ASP A 481 -15.01 -14.01 -14.57
CA ASP A 481 -14.79 -13.89 -16.01
C ASP A 481 -15.80 -12.95 -16.66
N PHE A 482 -15.32 -12.16 -17.63
CA PHE A 482 -16.16 -11.32 -18.47
C PHE A 482 -15.58 -11.21 -19.89
N GLN A 483 -16.28 -10.49 -20.76
CA GLN A 483 -15.80 -10.18 -22.11
C GLN A 483 -15.67 -8.68 -22.27
N ASN A 484 -14.67 -8.26 -23.04
CA ASN A 484 -14.39 -6.86 -23.30
C ASN A 484 -14.79 -6.46 -24.73
N PRO A 485 -15.15 -5.19 -24.96
CA PRO A 485 -15.20 -4.63 -26.32
C PRO A 485 -13.79 -4.55 -26.91
N ASP A 486 -13.70 -4.26 -28.22
CA ASP A 486 -12.42 -3.94 -28.83
C ASP A 486 -11.96 -2.55 -28.37
N PHE A 487 -11.04 -2.50 -27.39
CA PHE A 487 -10.58 -1.26 -26.76
C PHE A 487 -9.97 -0.25 -27.73
N VAL A 488 -9.34 -0.72 -28.83
CA VAL A 488 -8.80 0.17 -29.87
C VAL A 488 -9.94 0.92 -30.55
N LYS A 489 -10.96 0.20 -31.04
CA LYS A 489 -12.12 0.79 -31.69
C LYS A 489 -12.96 1.63 -30.72
N LEU A 490 -13.01 1.22 -29.45
CA LEU A 490 -13.69 1.99 -28.42
C LEU A 490 -13.02 3.34 -28.20
N ALA A 491 -11.69 3.38 -28.09
CA ALA A 491 -10.94 4.62 -27.99
C ALA A 491 -11.17 5.54 -29.20
N GLU A 492 -11.09 4.98 -30.41
CA GLU A 492 -11.38 5.70 -31.66
C GLU A 492 -12.81 6.27 -31.70
N ALA A 493 -13.79 5.53 -31.15
CA ALA A 493 -15.18 6.00 -31.07
C ALA A 493 -15.37 7.20 -30.13
N PHE A 494 -14.50 7.37 -29.13
CA PHE A 494 -14.43 8.58 -28.31
C PHE A 494 -13.59 9.70 -28.92
N GLY A 495 -12.87 9.44 -30.02
CA GLY A 495 -11.94 10.38 -30.65
C GLY A 495 -10.52 10.33 -30.09
N ALA A 496 -10.21 9.33 -29.26
CA ALA A 496 -8.86 9.06 -28.76
C ALA A 496 -8.08 8.14 -29.73
N ILE A 497 -6.76 8.06 -29.57
CA ILE A 497 -5.90 7.13 -30.31
C ILE A 497 -5.94 5.76 -29.64
N GLY A 498 -6.32 4.72 -30.39
CA GLY A 498 -6.25 3.33 -29.93
C GLY A 498 -5.00 2.60 -30.40
N LYS A 499 -4.32 1.88 -29.50
CA LYS A 499 -3.18 1.00 -29.82
C LYS A 499 -3.37 -0.36 -29.13
N ARG A 500 -2.90 -1.45 -29.75
CA ARG A 500 -2.89 -2.80 -29.15
C ARG A 500 -1.50 -3.41 -29.24
N ILE A 501 -1.01 -3.94 -28.13
CA ILE A 501 0.26 -4.65 -28.05
C ILE A 501 0.08 -6.07 -28.57
N GLN A 502 0.94 -6.50 -29.51
CA GLN A 502 0.92 -7.84 -30.08
C GLN A 502 2.14 -8.69 -29.69
N SER A 503 3.16 -8.06 -29.10
CA SER A 503 4.35 -8.72 -28.55
C SER A 503 5.01 -7.81 -27.51
N ALA A 504 5.76 -8.39 -26.56
CA ALA A 504 6.47 -7.62 -25.54
C ALA A 504 7.40 -6.54 -26.14
N ASP A 505 8.11 -6.86 -27.23
CA ASP A 505 9.06 -5.94 -27.86
C ASP A 505 8.42 -4.69 -28.51
N GLN A 506 7.11 -4.70 -28.74
CA GLN A 506 6.40 -3.52 -29.26
C GLN A 506 6.13 -2.49 -28.16
N LEU A 507 6.01 -2.92 -26.90
CA LEU A 507 5.57 -2.06 -25.80
C LEU A 507 6.43 -0.81 -25.61
N PRO A 508 7.79 -0.87 -25.58
CA PRO A 508 8.62 0.32 -25.42
C PRO A 508 8.37 1.39 -26.49
N GLY A 509 8.29 0.97 -27.76
CA GLY A 509 8.06 1.89 -28.88
C GLY A 509 6.68 2.54 -28.82
N VAL A 510 5.65 1.74 -28.51
CA VAL A 510 4.26 2.24 -28.38
C VAL A 510 4.13 3.18 -27.19
N LEU A 511 4.76 2.89 -26.04
CA LEU A 511 4.77 3.78 -24.88
C LEU A 511 5.44 5.13 -25.20
N SER A 512 6.59 5.10 -25.88
CA SER A 512 7.30 6.32 -26.28
C SER A 512 6.44 7.17 -27.21
N GLU A 513 5.88 6.57 -28.28
CA GLU A 513 4.99 7.27 -29.22
C GLU A 513 3.77 7.85 -28.51
N ALA A 514 3.15 7.08 -27.61
CA ALA A 514 1.96 7.50 -26.89
C ALA A 514 2.23 8.66 -25.91
N LEU A 515 3.36 8.63 -25.21
CA LEU A 515 3.74 9.68 -24.24
C LEU A 515 4.19 10.99 -24.91
N GLU A 516 4.61 10.93 -26.18
CA GLU A 516 4.95 12.10 -26.99
C GLU A 516 3.75 12.66 -27.76
N ALA A 517 2.65 11.91 -27.85
CA ALA A 517 1.44 12.35 -28.52
C ALA A 517 0.77 13.50 -27.75
N ASP A 518 0.36 14.53 -28.48
CA ASP A 518 -0.47 15.63 -27.95
C ASP A 518 -1.97 15.25 -28.01
N ASP A 519 -2.29 14.04 -27.55
CA ASP A 519 -3.64 13.46 -27.61
C ASP A 519 -3.87 12.46 -26.45
N VAL A 520 -5.11 11.99 -26.28
CA VAL A 520 -5.46 10.89 -25.39
C VAL A 520 -5.16 9.58 -26.11
N VAL A 521 -4.31 8.74 -25.52
CA VAL A 521 -3.94 7.44 -26.10
C VAL A 521 -4.35 6.30 -25.19
N VAL A 522 -5.09 5.33 -25.73
CA VAL A 522 -5.48 4.10 -25.04
C VAL A 522 -4.67 2.94 -25.62
N ILE A 523 -3.94 2.23 -24.76
CA ILE A 523 -3.12 1.08 -25.11
C ILE A 523 -3.72 -0.17 -24.46
N ASP A 524 -4.19 -1.09 -25.28
CA ASP A 524 -4.60 -2.43 -24.86
C ASP A 524 -3.37 -3.36 -24.81
N CYS A 525 -3.02 -3.81 -23.60
CA CYS A 525 -1.87 -4.67 -23.34
C CYS A 525 -2.31 -5.97 -22.65
N PRO A 526 -2.38 -7.09 -23.39
CA PRO A 526 -2.59 -8.41 -22.80
C PRO A 526 -1.51 -8.74 -21.78
N VAL A 527 -1.92 -9.17 -20.58
CA VAL A 527 -1.01 -9.45 -19.45
C VAL A 527 -0.99 -10.93 -19.07
N ASP A 528 0.18 -11.48 -18.78
CA ASP A 528 0.33 -12.84 -18.24
C ASP A 528 0.24 -12.83 -16.70
N TYR A 529 -0.95 -13.12 -16.19
CA TYR A 529 -1.19 -13.22 -14.75
C TYR A 529 -0.94 -14.61 -14.15
N ASP A 530 -0.40 -15.59 -14.89
CA ASP A 530 0.16 -16.79 -14.25
C ASP A 530 1.31 -16.42 -13.29
N GLU A 531 1.93 -15.25 -13.51
CA GLU A 531 2.91 -14.63 -12.63
C GLU A 531 2.37 -14.34 -11.22
N ASN A 532 1.06 -14.14 -11.04
CA ASN A 532 0.45 -13.87 -9.72
C ASN A 532 0.71 -15.04 -8.75
N MET A 533 0.40 -16.27 -9.18
CA MET A 533 0.61 -17.46 -8.36
C MET A 533 2.08 -17.85 -8.23
N LYS A 534 2.92 -17.51 -9.22
CA LYS A 534 4.38 -17.67 -9.10
C LYS A 534 4.94 -16.73 -8.04
N LEU A 535 4.49 -15.47 -8.02
CA LEU A 535 4.87 -14.51 -6.99
C LEU A 535 4.44 -14.99 -5.60
N SER A 536 3.19 -15.45 -5.43
CA SER A 536 2.75 -15.99 -4.13
C SER A 536 3.61 -17.15 -3.63
N ARG A 537 3.95 -18.12 -4.50
CA ARG A 537 4.81 -19.25 -4.13
C ARG A 537 6.20 -18.75 -3.71
N ARG A 538 6.82 -17.92 -4.54
CA ARG A 538 8.15 -17.35 -4.27
C ARG A 538 8.18 -16.56 -2.96
N LEU A 539 7.17 -15.72 -2.69
CA LEU A 539 7.08 -14.97 -1.43
C LEU A 539 6.83 -15.88 -0.22
N GLY A 540 6.14 -17.01 -0.41
CA GLY A 540 5.96 -18.04 0.62
C GLY A 540 7.24 -18.84 0.92
N GLU A 541 8.17 -18.90 -0.03
CA GLU A 541 9.48 -19.54 0.12
C GLU A 541 10.51 -18.66 0.82
N ILE A 542 10.26 -17.35 0.97
CA ILE A 542 11.17 -16.43 1.68
C ILE A 542 11.37 -16.94 3.12
N PRO A 543 12.61 -17.31 3.50
CA PRO A 543 12.88 -17.81 4.84
C PRO A 543 12.48 -16.81 5.90
N THR A 544 11.90 -17.29 7.00
CA THR A 544 11.70 -16.44 8.16
C THR A 544 13.04 -16.23 8.86
N THR A 545 13.36 -14.99 9.29
CA THR A 545 14.54 -14.72 10.13
C THR A 545 14.57 -15.67 11.34
N THR A 546 13.39 -16.06 11.82
CA THR A 546 13.18 -17.11 12.82
C THR A 546 13.77 -18.47 12.39
N ARG A 547 13.52 -18.98 11.18
CA ARG A 547 14.09 -20.26 10.68
C ARG A 547 15.61 -20.22 10.64
N LEU A 548 16.16 -19.15 10.08
CA LEU A 548 17.61 -19.00 9.97
C LEU A 548 18.27 -18.95 11.36
N ASN A 549 17.65 -18.22 12.29
CA ASN A 549 18.11 -18.15 13.67
C ASN A 549 18.03 -19.51 14.38
N TRP A 550 16.94 -20.26 14.19
CA TRP A 550 16.81 -21.61 14.76
C TRP A 550 17.86 -22.57 14.20
N LEU A 551 18.11 -22.54 12.90
CA LEU A 551 19.19 -23.31 12.29
C LEU A 551 20.56 -22.93 12.87
N LYS A 552 20.87 -21.63 13.00
CA LYS A 552 22.12 -21.17 13.64
C LYS A 552 22.27 -21.65 15.09
N GLN A 553 21.17 -21.74 15.84
CA GLN A 553 21.14 -22.18 17.24
C GLN A 553 21.14 -23.71 17.42
N THR A 554 20.88 -24.46 16.36
CA THR A 554 20.85 -25.92 16.41
C THR A 554 22.27 -26.47 16.35
N ASP A 555 22.66 -27.29 17.34
CA ASP A 555 24.00 -27.92 17.41
C ASP A 555 24.43 -28.50 16.04
N LEU A 556 23.53 -29.21 15.35
CA LEU A 556 23.76 -29.85 14.06
C LEU A 556 24.17 -28.89 12.93
N PHE A 557 23.65 -27.66 12.94
CA PHE A 557 23.82 -26.69 11.86
C PHE A 557 24.71 -25.49 12.28
N SER A 558 25.09 -25.42 13.55
CA SER A 558 25.85 -24.32 14.17
C SER A 558 27.17 -23.95 13.49
N GLY A 559 27.81 -24.88 12.78
CA GLY A 559 29.06 -24.64 12.04
C GLY A 559 28.87 -24.20 10.57
N CYS A 560 27.65 -24.12 10.06
CA CYS A 560 27.39 -23.77 8.66
C CYS A 560 27.44 -22.26 8.43
N GLY A 561 27.96 -21.84 7.27
CA GLY A 561 27.89 -20.43 6.85
C GLY A 561 26.46 -20.00 6.53
N SER A 562 26.17 -18.69 6.67
CA SER A 562 24.83 -18.12 6.48
C SER A 562 24.19 -18.51 5.14
N ASP A 563 24.92 -18.41 4.03
CA ASP A 563 24.42 -18.77 2.68
C ASP A 563 23.95 -20.23 2.60
N SER A 564 24.63 -21.13 3.32
CA SER A 564 24.29 -22.55 3.34
C SER A 564 23.06 -22.81 4.21
N LEU A 565 22.93 -22.08 5.31
CA LEU A 565 21.76 -22.13 6.18
C LEU A 565 20.52 -21.53 5.50
N GLU A 566 20.69 -20.48 4.69
CA GLU A 566 19.61 -19.91 3.89
C GLU A 566 19.05 -20.95 2.92
N VAL A 567 19.92 -21.65 2.19
CA VAL A 567 19.50 -22.74 1.29
C VAL A 567 18.77 -23.84 2.07
N ILE A 568 19.31 -24.32 3.19
CA ILE A 568 18.64 -25.37 4.00
C ILE A 568 17.28 -24.87 4.52
N SER A 569 17.22 -23.62 5.01
CA SER A 569 16.01 -23.02 5.55
C SER A 569 14.88 -22.90 4.54
N SER A 570 15.21 -22.72 3.25
CA SER A 570 14.24 -22.62 2.16
C SER A 570 13.49 -23.93 1.90
N PHE A 571 14.07 -25.07 2.29
CA PHE A 571 13.46 -26.39 2.16
C PHE A 571 12.77 -26.89 3.44
N MET A 572 12.75 -26.10 4.51
CA MET A 572 12.12 -26.49 5.76
C MET A 572 10.64 -26.06 5.82
N GLU A 573 9.79 -26.99 6.23
CA GLU A 573 8.36 -26.76 6.49
C GLU A 573 8.10 -26.55 7.97
N GLU A 574 7.20 -25.64 8.33
CA GLU A 574 6.80 -25.42 9.72
C GLU A 574 5.56 -26.25 10.05
N ARG A 575 5.59 -27.01 11.14
CA ARG A 575 4.47 -27.83 11.62
C ARG A 575 4.18 -27.54 13.09
N SER A 576 2.90 -27.34 13.41
CA SER A 576 2.40 -27.16 14.78
C SER A 576 1.70 -28.43 15.25
N TYR A 577 1.92 -28.77 16.52
CA TYR A 577 1.36 -29.94 17.18
C TYR A 577 0.64 -29.52 18.46
N LEU A 578 -0.58 -30.04 18.66
CA LEU A 578 -1.34 -29.89 19.89
C LEU A 578 -0.74 -30.70 21.02
N ALA A 579 -1.15 -30.42 22.26
CA ALA A 579 -0.64 -31.12 23.42
C ALA A 579 -0.85 -32.65 23.33
N SER A 580 0.22 -33.42 23.59
CA SER A 580 0.24 -34.89 23.46
C SER A 580 0.02 -35.44 22.04
N GLU A 581 0.04 -34.59 21.01
CA GLU A 581 -0.04 -35.04 19.62
C GLU A 581 1.25 -35.75 19.19
N LEU A 582 1.11 -36.74 18.32
CA LEU A 582 2.21 -37.55 17.79
C LEU A 582 3.02 -36.73 16.79
N ILE A 583 4.33 -36.62 17.01
CA ILE A 583 5.27 -35.98 16.07
C ILE A 583 5.91 -37.04 15.18
N CYS A 584 6.45 -38.11 15.77
CA CYS A 584 6.91 -39.28 15.03
C CYS A 584 6.78 -40.56 15.87
N GLU A 585 6.55 -41.70 15.22
CA GLU A 585 6.28 -42.98 15.89
C GLU A 585 7.44 -43.97 15.71
N LYS A 586 7.78 -44.70 16.79
CA LYS A 586 8.76 -45.79 16.77
C LYS A 586 8.36 -46.86 15.75
N GLY A 587 9.34 -47.37 14.99
CA GLY A 587 9.12 -48.46 14.04
C GLY A 587 8.50 -48.03 12.70
N VAL A 588 8.17 -46.75 12.53
CA VAL A 588 7.71 -46.20 11.25
C VAL A 588 8.90 -45.77 10.40
N ASP A 589 8.87 -46.13 9.13
CA ASP A 589 9.79 -45.59 8.12
C ASP A 589 9.35 -44.15 7.81
N SER A 590 10.16 -43.18 8.23
CA SER A 590 9.89 -41.77 8.00
C SER A 590 11.16 -41.06 7.57
N SER A 591 11.06 -40.30 6.48
CA SER A 591 12.16 -39.61 5.82
C SER A 591 12.23 -38.14 6.22
N GLU A 592 12.04 -37.80 7.50
CA GLU A 592 11.98 -36.40 7.95
C GLU A 592 12.96 -36.13 9.09
N VAL A 593 13.60 -34.96 9.07
CA VAL A 593 14.38 -34.44 10.20
C VAL A 593 13.58 -33.33 10.84
N PHE A 594 13.44 -33.35 12.16
CA PHE A 594 12.67 -32.37 12.91
C PHE A 594 13.62 -31.51 13.74
N LEU A 595 13.38 -30.20 13.71
CA LEU A 595 13.99 -29.22 14.58
C LEU A 595 12.89 -28.58 15.42
N LEU A 596 12.92 -28.78 16.74
CA LEU A 596 11.98 -28.16 17.66
C LEU A 596 12.27 -26.65 17.76
N VAL A 597 11.28 -25.81 17.49
CA VAL A 597 11.43 -24.34 17.48
C VAL A 597 10.51 -23.63 18.46
N ASP A 598 9.52 -24.31 19.01
CA ASP A 598 8.74 -23.80 20.14
C ASP A 598 8.09 -24.96 20.92
N GLY A 599 7.79 -24.74 22.20
CA GLY A 599 7.24 -25.75 23.10
C GLY A 599 8.24 -26.83 23.50
N GLN A 600 7.73 -27.98 23.95
CA GLN A 600 8.53 -29.13 24.38
C GLN A 600 8.12 -30.37 23.62
N ALA A 601 9.06 -31.29 23.37
CA ALA A 601 8.75 -32.62 22.87
C ALA A 601 9.26 -33.69 23.83
N VAL A 602 8.53 -34.79 23.99
CA VAL A 602 8.89 -35.87 24.90
C VAL A 602 9.22 -37.13 24.10
N VAL A 603 10.43 -37.65 24.31
CA VAL A 603 10.90 -38.89 23.69
C VAL A 603 10.53 -40.07 24.59
N HIS A 604 9.92 -41.10 24.01
CA HIS A 604 9.54 -42.35 24.66
C HIS A 604 10.37 -43.51 24.10
N ALA A 605 11.26 -44.06 24.93
CA ALA A 605 12.26 -45.05 24.53
C ALA A 605 12.16 -46.41 25.27
N SER A 606 10.97 -46.99 25.54
CA SER A 606 10.86 -48.43 25.90
C SER A 606 9.43 -49.01 25.82
N GLU A 607 9.33 -50.35 25.75
CA GLU A 607 8.08 -51.15 25.68
C GLU A 607 7.57 -51.66 27.05
N ASP A 608 8.34 -51.51 28.15
CA ASP A 608 8.08 -52.23 29.42
C ASP A 608 7.67 -51.35 30.63
N GLY A 609 7.09 -50.18 30.39
CA GLY A 609 6.40 -49.41 31.45
C GLY A 609 7.30 -48.71 32.49
N GLN A 610 8.63 -48.83 32.40
CA GLN A 610 9.58 -47.85 32.94
C GLN A 610 10.14 -47.04 31.77
N ALA A 611 9.52 -45.90 31.50
CA ALA A 611 9.89 -45.04 30.38
C ALA A 611 10.96 -44.04 30.82
N ASP A 612 12.16 -44.16 30.24
CA ASP A 612 13.07 -43.02 30.15
C ASP A 612 12.37 -41.95 29.30
N ARG A 613 11.90 -40.89 29.96
CA ARG A 613 11.27 -39.73 29.32
C ARG A 613 12.31 -38.63 29.25
N VAL A 614 12.82 -38.39 28.04
CA VAL A 614 13.71 -37.25 27.78
C VAL A 614 12.86 -36.11 27.21
N SER A 615 12.87 -34.97 27.91
CA SER A 615 12.28 -33.72 27.39
C SER A 615 13.27 -33.08 26.43
N LEU A 616 12.80 -32.71 25.25
CA LEU A 616 13.52 -31.91 24.27
C LEU A 616 13.02 -30.48 24.40
N GLU A 617 13.96 -29.55 24.48
CA GLU A 617 13.71 -28.11 24.50
C GLU A 617 13.96 -27.52 23.09
N PRO A 618 13.43 -26.31 22.80
CA PRO A 618 13.65 -25.64 21.53
C PRO A 618 15.15 -25.56 21.16
N GLY A 619 15.46 -25.80 19.88
CA GLY A 619 16.81 -26.00 19.35
C GLY A 619 17.23 -27.47 19.24
N ALA A 620 16.45 -28.40 19.79
CA ALA A 620 16.70 -29.82 19.64
C ALA A 620 16.39 -30.32 18.23
N CYS A 621 17.34 -31.01 17.61
CA CYS A 621 17.16 -31.75 16.36
C CYS A 621 16.96 -33.25 16.65
N PHE A 622 15.97 -33.87 16.01
CA PHE A 622 15.72 -35.30 16.13
C PHE A 622 15.25 -35.93 14.81
N GLY A 623 15.50 -37.23 14.68
CA GLY A 623 15.13 -38.03 13.52
C GLY A 623 16.22 -38.18 12.45
N GLU A 624 17.29 -37.39 12.52
CA GLU A 624 18.44 -37.45 11.61
C GLU A 624 19.09 -38.83 11.53
N MET A 625 19.12 -39.57 12.66
CA MET A 625 19.77 -40.88 12.73
C MET A 625 19.05 -41.97 11.96
N ALA A 626 17.71 -41.97 11.96
CA ALA A 626 16.92 -42.93 11.18
C ALA A 626 17.20 -42.78 9.68
N ILE A 627 17.37 -41.53 9.23
CA ILE A 627 17.69 -41.22 7.83
C ILE A 627 19.11 -41.63 7.48
N LEU A 628 20.08 -41.48 8.39
CA LEU A 628 21.47 -41.86 8.13
C LEU A 628 21.70 -43.37 8.15
N ALA A 629 21.08 -44.06 9.10
CA ALA A 629 21.23 -45.50 9.28
C ALA A 629 20.36 -46.30 8.31
N ASP A 630 19.43 -45.65 7.59
CA ASP A 630 18.42 -46.30 6.75
C ASP A 630 17.62 -47.32 7.56
N GLN A 631 17.18 -46.90 8.75
CA GLN A 631 16.47 -47.73 9.72
C GLN A 631 15.18 -47.05 10.21
N PRO A 632 14.16 -47.83 10.64
CA PRO A 632 12.96 -47.27 11.26
C PRO A 632 13.28 -46.43 12.51
N ARG A 633 12.37 -45.53 12.89
CA ARG A 633 12.53 -44.69 14.10
C ARG A 633 12.77 -45.54 15.35
N SER A 634 13.78 -45.19 16.14
CA SER A 634 14.13 -45.88 17.37
C SER A 634 13.26 -45.51 18.58
N ALA A 635 12.51 -44.41 18.51
CA ALA A 635 11.69 -43.90 19.60
C ALA A 635 10.44 -43.16 19.07
N THR A 636 9.41 -43.09 19.90
CA THR A 636 8.22 -42.27 19.66
C THR A 636 8.43 -40.89 20.27
N VAL A 637 8.07 -39.83 19.56
CA VAL A 637 8.14 -38.44 20.03
C VAL A 637 6.75 -37.84 19.97
N VAL A 638 6.32 -37.25 21.09
CA VAL A 638 5.03 -36.56 21.22
C VAL A 638 5.24 -35.13 21.68
N ALA A 639 4.33 -34.24 21.29
CA ALA A 639 4.32 -32.87 21.78
C ALA A 639 4.02 -32.81 23.28
N GLY A 640 4.68 -31.87 23.97
CA GLY A 640 4.55 -31.65 25.41
C GLY A 640 3.19 -31.08 25.81
N LYS A 641 3.04 -30.77 27.10
CA LYS A 641 1.75 -30.34 27.68
C LYS A 641 1.18 -29.05 27.09
N ASN A 642 2.04 -28.20 26.50
CA ASN A 642 1.66 -26.93 25.90
C ASN A 642 1.66 -26.96 24.36
N GLY A 643 1.78 -28.15 23.76
CA GLY A 643 2.04 -28.29 22.32
C GLY A 643 3.50 -28.11 21.95
N ALA A 644 3.79 -28.18 20.65
CA ALA A 644 5.13 -28.01 20.08
C ALA A 644 5.05 -27.45 18.66
N GLN A 645 6.09 -26.73 18.23
CA GLN A 645 6.29 -26.38 16.82
C GLN A 645 7.64 -26.90 16.33
N THR A 646 7.67 -27.45 15.13
CA THR A 646 8.90 -27.96 14.51
C THR A 646 9.12 -27.39 13.12
N LEU A 647 10.38 -27.19 12.76
CA LEU A 647 10.82 -27.11 11.36
C LEU A 647 11.17 -28.51 10.88
N VAL A 648 10.63 -28.90 9.73
CA VAL A 648 10.74 -30.25 9.17
C VAL A 648 11.51 -30.19 7.86
N LEU A 649 12.55 -31.01 7.74
CA LEU A 649 13.37 -31.12 6.54
C LEU A 649 13.24 -32.52 5.93
N ASP A 650 12.96 -32.59 4.62
CA ASP A 650 12.93 -33.86 3.89
C ASP A 650 14.31 -34.53 3.91
N GLY A 651 14.33 -35.83 4.15
CA GLY A 651 15.51 -36.66 4.32
C GLY A 651 16.40 -36.73 3.09
N ARG A 652 15.84 -36.60 1.89
CA ARG A 652 16.62 -36.52 0.64
C ARG A 652 17.38 -35.20 0.60
N VAL A 653 16.71 -34.10 0.94
CA VAL A 653 17.33 -32.77 1.02
C VAL A 653 18.39 -32.76 2.12
N PHE A 654 18.13 -33.39 3.27
CA PHE A 654 19.11 -33.54 4.34
C PHE A 654 20.36 -34.33 3.91
N ARG A 655 20.18 -35.47 3.20
CA ARG A 655 21.30 -36.25 2.65
C ARG A 655 22.10 -35.45 1.61
N GLU A 656 21.43 -34.69 0.75
CA GLU A 656 22.10 -33.80 -0.20
C GLU A 656 22.87 -32.68 0.49
N ALA A 657 22.29 -32.08 1.54
CA ALA A 657 22.95 -31.05 2.34
C ALA A 657 24.24 -31.58 2.98
N LEU A 658 24.22 -32.80 3.54
CA LEU A 658 25.40 -33.48 4.07
C LEU A 658 26.52 -33.68 3.03
N LEU A 659 26.16 -34.04 1.79
CA LEU A 659 27.13 -34.22 0.70
C LEU A 659 27.76 -32.89 0.26
N LYS A 660 26.98 -31.81 0.28
CA LYS A 660 27.42 -30.47 -0.16
C LYS A 660 28.10 -29.68 0.95
N GLN A 661 27.84 -29.98 2.22
CA GLN A 661 28.31 -29.23 3.39
C GLN A 661 29.03 -30.14 4.39
N PRO A 662 30.37 -30.31 4.26
CA PRO A 662 31.16 -31.17 5.14
C PRO A 662 31.04 -30.82 6.64
N THR A 663 30.74 -29.57 6.96
CA THR A 663 30.59 -29.10 8.35
C THR A 663 29.42 -29.73 9.08
N ILE A 664 28.30 -29.98 8.39
CA ILE A 664 27.13 -30.68 8.97
C ILE A 664 27.55 -32.09 9.41
N GLY A 665 28.34 -32.79 8.59
CA GLY A 665 28.87 -34.11 8.93
C GLY A 665 29.78 -34.10 10.15
N MET A 666 30.61 -33.07 10.33
CA MET A 666 31.47 -32.92 11.50
C MET A 666 30.68 -32.65 12.79
N GLU A 667 29.69 -31.76 12.74
CA GLU A 667 28.84 -31.48 13.90
C GLU A 667 27.99 -32.70 14.28
N LEU A 668 27.51 -33.44 13.29
CA LEU A 668 26.76 -34.68 13.51
C LEU A 668 27.58 -35.72 14.29
N LEU A 669 28.88 -35.88 13.98
CA LEU A 669 29.79 -36.74 14.74
C LEU A 669 29.97 -36.26 16.20
N LYS A 670 30.04 -34.94 16.44
CA LYS A 670 30.14 -34.38 17.79
C LYS A 670 28.85 -34.59 18.58
N THR A 671 27.69 -34.35 17.98
CA THR A 671 26.38 -34.58 18.61
C THR A 671 26.18 -36.06 18.94
N LEU A 672 26.58 -36.96 18.04
CA LEU A 672 26.57 -38.40 18.28
C LEU A 672 27.47 -38.81 19.45
N SER A 673 28.71 -38.31 19.48
CA SER A 673 29.64 -38.56 20.58
C SER A 673 29.08 -38.07 21.92
N LYS A 674 28.45 -36.89 21.94
CA LYS A 674 27.82 -36.31 23.14
C LYS A 674 26.64 -37.16 23.63
N ARG A 675 25.76 -37.62 22.73
CA ARG A 675 24.61 -38.48 23.07
C ARG A 675 25.03 -39.88 23.53
N LEU A 676 26.06 -40.47 22.91
CA LEU A 676 26.64 -41.75 23.36
C LEU A 676 27.26 -41.63 24.75
N THR A 677 27.89 -40.50 25.07
CA THR A 677 28.47 -40.27 26.40
C THR A 677 27.39 -40.13 27.47
N GLN A 678 26.24 -39.51 27.15
CA GLN A 678 25.08 -39.36 28.04
C GLN A 678 24.29 -40.66 28.27
N LEU A 679 24.39 -41.63 27.36
CA LEU A 679 23.75 -42.96 27.51
C LEU A 679 24.58 -43.94 28.36
N VAL A 680 25.86 -43.63 28.61
CA VAL A 680 26.80 -44.47 29.36
C VAL A 680 27.08 -43.93 30.78
N SER A 681 26.63 -42.70 31.07
CA SER A 681 26.62 -42.05 32.38
C SER A 681 25.28 -42.21 33.08
#